data_AF-A0A3M0KDV2-F1
#
_entry.id   AF-A0A3M0KDV2-F1
#
_cell.length_a   1.000
_cell.length_b   1.000
_cell.length_c   1.000
_cell.angle_alpha   90.00
_cell.angle_beta   90.00
_cell.angle_gamma   90.00
#
_symmetry.space_group_name_H-M   'P 1'
#
loop_
_entity.id
_entity.type
_entity.pdbx_description
1 polymer ?
#
loop_
_entity_poly.entity_id
_entity_poly.type
_entity_poly.pdbx_seq_one_letter_code
_entity_poly.pdbx_strand_id
1 'polypeptide(L)'
;MGQNEALHKRRYQTMCEEPHRAGSQARPVRSSVFRDSDRLLQEMVTLAIYLLVILARALGGPCSPNKADVILVYCYPKTIITRIPECPYGWEVNQLALGGICYNGIHDSGYYQFTIPDLSPKNKSYCGTQSEFKNPVYHFYNSIVSNDSSVIVKSQPVNYSFTCTYNANYLVNQAAFDQRVATVHVKNGSSGSFESQLSLNFYSNAKFSSIKEAPFVVETSEIGSDIFAGVEAKGLSDRFKVVLNNCWATPSSEYFYQVHWPLITKGCATDYSILVHENGKTNRATFQFNAFRFRNIPKLSKVWLHCETHVCDSEKFSCPVGGARRGAILTDNKLLSYYFEDAKTLYEVFQRGVNISGNGNCLGYRKPKQPYQWLTYKQVSDRTKYLGSGLLQKGCQPSSDQFIGIFAQNRPEWIISEYACYTYSMVAVPLYDTLGPEAIVYIVNRADISVVICDTPAKAEILLKNCEDKKTPCLKTIVLMDLFDKELKDRGAKVGIEILSLQEVEPPKPEDLSVVCFTSGTTGNPKGAMLTHQNVVSNAAAFLRCTENTVECTSSDIAISYLPLAHMFERVVQAVVYSCGAKVGFFQGDIRLLTDDMKTLKPTLFPVVPRLLNRVYDKIQSGANSSVKRGLLKFAAFMKTAEIKQGIIRNDSIWDKLVFKKVQESMGGRVRIMVTGAAPISPSVLTFLRAALGCQIFEAYGQTECSAGSTFSMPGDWTTGHVGAPLACNIIKLDDVEEMSYFSSNNEGEVCIKGPNVFKGYLKDPEKTAEALDKDGWLHTGDIGKWLPNGTLKIIDRKKNIFKLAQGEYIAPEKIENVYIESAPVAQVFVHGESLRSYLIGIVVPDAEILPEFAAKLGVKGSFEELCKNPAVKKAILDDMVRLGREAGLKSFEQVKDLYIHTELFSIENGLLTPTLKAKRGDVVKFFQKEIEALYSSSQE
;
A
#
# COMPACT_ATOMS: atom_id res chain seq x y z
N MET A 1 19.63 35.84 -72.59
CA MET A 1 18.23 35.83 -73.06
C MET A 1 17.37 36.19 -71.85
N GLY A 2 16.92 37.42 -71.59
CA GLY A 2 16.64 38.54 -72.47
C GLY A 2 15.14 38.65 -72.69
N GLN A 3 14.54 39.73 -72.17
CA GLN A 3 13.35 40.43 -72.68
C GLN A 3 11.98 39.75 -72.52
N ASN A 4 10.84 40.45 -72.52
CA ASN A 4 10.44 41.82 -72.14
C ASN A 4 8.90 41.84 -72.29
N GLU A 5 8.23 42.65 -71.47
CA GLU A 5 7.11 43.55 -71.83
C GLU A 5 5.98 43.15 -72.84
N ALA A 6 4.77 43.10 -72.27
CA ALA A 6 3.70 44.11 -72.42
C ALA A 6 2.62 44.05 -73.54
N LEU A 7 1.49 44.66 -73.16
CA LEU A 7 0.51 45.50 -73.91
C LEU A 7 -0.88 44.93 -74.26
N HIS A 8 -1.93 45.55 -73.67
CA HIS A 8 -2.93 46.50 -74.27
C HIS A 8 -4.33 46.35 -73.62
N LYS A 9 -5.23 47.35 -73.45
CA LYS A 9 -5.34 48.80 -73.73
C LYS A 9 -6.67 49.37 -73.12
N ARG A 10 -6.69 50.70 -72.85
CA ARG A 10 -7.81 51.70 -72.98
C ARG A 10 -8.93 51.73 -71.88
N ARG A 11 -9.49 52.89 -71.40
CA ARG A 11 -9.37 54.34 -71.73
C ARG A 11 -10.20 55.24 -70.74
N TYR A 12 -9.82 56.53 -70.64
CA TYR A 12 -10.52 57.79 -70.20
C TYR A 12 -10.79 58.03 -68.68
N GLN A 13 -10.09 58.94 -67.96
CA GLN A 13 -10.13 60.45 -67.87
C GLN A 13 -11.30 60.98 -66.98
N THR A 14 -11.18 61.96 -66.06
CA THR A 14 -10.25 63.11 -65.92
C THR A 14 -10.35 63.77 -64.52
N MET A 15 -9.18 64.23 -63.99
CA MET A 15 -8.82 65.55 -63.41
C MET A 15 -9.34 66.17 -62.08
N CYS A 16 -8.34 66.61 -61.29
CA CYS A 16 -8.14 67.84 -60.47
C CYS A 16 -7.96 67.55 -58.96
N GLU A 17 -6.99 68.06 -58.18
CA GLU A 17 -5.87 69.02 -58.27
C GLU A 17 -5.03 68.86 -56.95
N GLU A 18 -3.71 69.07 -56.97
CA GLU A 18 -2.83 69.30 -55.78
C GLU A 18 -2.88 70.80 -55.35
N PRO A 19 -2.16 71.40 -54.34
CA PRO A 19 -1.00 70.92 -53.53
C PRO A 19 -0.83 71.43 -52.05
N HIS A 20 0.26 70.96 -51.41
CA HIS A 20 1.17 71.64 -50.44
C HIS A 20 0.96 71.68 -48.89
N ARG A 21 1.98 71.08 -48.23
CA ARG A 21 2.86 71.54 -47.10
C ARG A 21 2.38 71.61 -45.63
N ALA A 22 3.19 70.90 -44.81
CA ALA A 22 3.77 71.25 -43.49
C ALA A 22 2.97 71.00 -42.20
N GLY A 23 3.67 70.48 -41.17
CA GLY A 23 3.38 70.78 -39.75
C GLY A 23 3.03 69.61 -38.82
N SER A 24 4.07 69.02 -38.23
CA SER A 24 4.21 68.55 -36.84
C SER A 24 3.01 68.27 -35.88
N GLN A 25 3.20 67.21 -35.07
CA GLN A 25 2.72 66.95 -33.69
C GLN A 25 1.44 66.10 -33.44
N ALA A 26 1.69 64.85 -33.04
CA ALA A 26 1.17 64.12 -31.86
C ALA A 26 -0.34 64.11 -31.50
N ARG A 27 -1.01 62.96 -31.74
CA ARG A 27 -1.59 61.99 -30.76
C ARG A 27 -2.54 61.01 -31.49
N PRO A 28 -2.61 59.71 -31.12
CA PRO A 28 -3.38 58.72 -31.88
C PRO A 28 -4.82 58.54 -31.37
N VAL A 29 -5.75 58.41 -32.31
CA VAL A 29 -7.12 57.92 -32.10
C VAL A 29 -7.21 56.45 -32.55
N ARG A 30 -7.95 55.68 -31.74
CA ARG A 30 -8.26 54.24 -31.80
C ARG A 30 -8.56 53.68 -33.21
N SER A 31 -7.99 52.50 -33.50
CA SER A 31 -8.37 51.63 -34.62
C SER A 31 -9.46 50.63 -34.22
N SER A 32 -10.50 50.56 -35.03
CA SER A 32 -11.66 49.68 -34.89
C SER A 32 -11.57 48.49 -35.87
N VAL A 33 -10.72 47.50 -35.56
CA VAL A 33 -10.66 46.23 -36.34
C VAL A 33 -10.52 44.98 -35.44
N PHE A 34 -10.50 45.10 -34.12
CA PHE A 34 -10.37 43.96 -33.18
C PHE A 34 -11.66 43.61 -32.42
N ARG A 35 -12.84 43.91 -32.97
CA ARG A 35 -14.13 43.66 -32.27
C ARG A 35 -14.97 42.50 -32.79
N ASP A 36 -14.62 41.89 -33.94
CA ASP A 36 -15.47 40.85 -34.55
C ASP A 36 -15.01 39.41 -34.26
N SER A 37 -13.76 39.17 -33.84
CA SER A 37 -13.29 37.82 -33.48
C SER A 37 -13.73 37.37 -32.07
N ASP A 38 -13.79 38.30 -31.11
CA ASP A 38 -14.25 38.01 -29.75
C ASP A 38 -15.77 37.80 -29.71
N ARG A 39 -16.53 38.48 -30.59
CA ARG A 39 -17.98 38.36 -30.67
C ARG A 39 -18.42 36.99 -31.22
N LEU A 40 -17.69 36.46 -32.21
CA LEU A 40 -17.91 35.11 -32.75
C LEU A 40 -17.60 34.01 -31.73
N LEU A 41 -16.54 34.18 -30.92
CA LEU A 41 -16.22 33.20 -29.87
C LEU A 41 -17.25 33.24 -28.73
N GLN A 42 -17.74 34.44 -28.38
CA GLN A 42 -18.80 34.62 -27.39
C GLN A 42 -20.14 34.06 -27.88
N GLU A 43 -20.47 34.20 -29.16
CA GLU A 43 -21.66 33.61 -29.77
C GLU A 43 -21.58 32.08 -29.84
N MET A 44 -20.41 31.50 -30.15
CA MET A 44 -20.23 30.03 -30.13
C MET A 44 -20.32 29.44 -28.70
N VAL A 45 -19.79 30.14 -27.70
CA VAL A 45 -19.92 29.74 -26.28
C VAL A 45 -21.37 29.89 -25.81
N THR A 46 -22.08 30.94 -26.25
CA THR A 46 -23.50 31.15 -25.92
C THR A 46 -24.39 30.10 -26.59
N LEU A 47 -24.08 29.70 -27.83
CA LEU A 47 -24.79 28.65 -28.56
C LEU A 47 -24.57 27.27 -27.94
N ALA A 48 -23.34 26.98 -27.48
CA ALA A 48 -23.02 25.75 -26.75
C ALA A 48 -23.72 25.67 -25.38
N ILE A 49 -23.82 26.81 -24.67
CA ILE A 49 -24.60 26.93 -23.43
C ILE A 49 -26.10 26.75 -23.72
N TYR A 50 -26.62 27.30 -24.81
CA TYR A 50 -28.02 27.12 -25.22
C TYR A 50 -28.34 25.66 -25.60
N LEU A 51 -27.43 24.97 -26.28
CA LEU A 51 -27.55 23.54 -26.59
C LEU A 51 -27.50 22.66 -25.33
N LEU A 52 -26.65 23.00 -24.35
CA LEU A 52 -26.62 22.35 -23.04
C LEU A 52 -27.90 22.59 -22.22
N VAL A 53 -28.52 23.78 -22.33
CA VAL A 53 -29.81 24.11 -21.68
C VAL A 53 -30.99 23.40 -22.34
N ILE A 54 -30.95 23.17 -23.65
CA ILE A 54 -31.99 22.43 -24.38
C ILE A 54 -31.87 20.91 -24.12
N LEU A 55 -30.66 20.36 -24.04
CA LEU A 55 -30.42 18.97 -23.63
C LEU A 55 -30.76 18.73 -22.15
N ALA A 56 -30.57 19.72 -21.28
CA ALA A 56 -30.98 19.65 -19.88
C ALA A 56 -32.50 19.79 -19.65
N ARG A 57 -33.28 20.24 -20.66
CA ARG A 57 -34.74 20.38 -20.59
C ARG A 57 -35.53 19.16 -21.08
N ALA A 58 -34.85 18.10 -21.56
CA ALA A 58 -35.50 16.86 -22.00
C ALA A 58 -35.61 15.77 -20.91
N LEU A 59 -35.20 16.04 -19.67
CA LEU A 59 -35.34 15.11 -18.54
C LEU A 59 -36.01 15.80 -17.36
N GLY A 60 -37.31 16.02 -17.47
CA GLY A 60 -38.18 16.47 -16.38
C GLY A 60 -39.21 15.40 -16.04
N GLY A 61 -38.96 14.63 -14.97
CA GLY A 61 -39.97 13.93 -14.17
C GLY A 61 -39.96 14.49 -12.74
N PRO A 62 -41.10 14.50 -12.01
CA PRO A 62 -41.36 15.50 -10.98
C PRO A 62 -40.68 15.27 -9.62
N CYS A 63 -40.23 16.41 -9.10
CA CYS A 63 -39.92 16.89 -7.76
C CYS A 63 -40.39 16.08 -6.51
N SER A 64 -39.51 16.01 -5.50
CA SER A 64 -39.81 16.33 -4.08
C SER A 64 -38.53 16.48 -3.22
N PRO A 65 -38.60 17.21 -2.07
CA PRO A 65 -37.55 18.12 -1.59
C PRO A 65 -36.54 17.54 -0.57
N ASN A 66 -35.51 18.36 -0.33
CA ASN A 66 -34.35 18.18 0.54
C ASN A 66 -34.64 18.16 2.05
N LYS A 67 -33.75 17.45 2.77
CA LYS A 67 -33.36 17.54 4.20
C LYS A 67 -34.39 17.11 5.26
N ALA A 68 -34.06 16.05 6.00
CA ALA A 68 -33.44 16.20 7.33
C ALA A 68 -33.06 14.81 7.87
N ASP A 69 -31.78 14.62 8.18
CA ASP A 69 -31.34 13.62 9.14
C ASP A 69 -31.91 14.01 10.51
N VAL A 70 -33.02 13.39 10.91
CA VAL A 70 -33.46 13.37 12.31
C VAL A 70 -33.85 11.93 12.65
N ILE A 71 -33.19 11.42 13.68
CA ILE A 71 -33.53 10.17 14.36
C ILE A 71 -34.81 10.41 15.17
N LEU A 72 -35.80 9.53 14.99
CA LEU A 72 -36.94 9.40 15.92
C LEU A 72 -37.06 7.93 16.34
N VAL A 73 -36.75 7.70 17.61
CA VAL A 73 -36.94 6.48 18.40
C VAL A 73 -38.06 6.76 19.40
N TYR A 74 -39.03 5.84 19.53
CA TYR A 74 -39.74 5.46 20.79
C TYR A 74 -40.35 4.06 20.55
N CYS A 75 -40.09 2.94 21.25
CA CYS A 75 -39.99 2.54 22.67
C CYS A 75 -41.21 1.69 23.14
N TYR A 76 -41.07 0.35 22.99
CA TYR A 76 -41.48 -0.83 23.81
C TYR A 76 -42.92 -0.99 24.37
N PRO A 77 -43.53 -2.22 24.40
CA PRO A 77 -42.91 -3.44 24.96
C PRO A 77 -43.16 -4.76 24.20
N LYS A 78 -42.16 -5.65 24.28
CA LYS A 78 -42.14 -7.08 23.89
C LYS A 78 -42.18 -7.42 22.40
N THR A 79 -41.05 -8.00 21.98
CA THR A 79 -40.88 -9.03 20.93
C THR A 79 -40.41 -8.56 19.54
N ILE A 80 -39.18 -8.98 19.23
CA ILE A 80 -38.55 -9.33 17.94
C ILE A 80 -38.99 -8.52 16.71
N ILE A 81 -38.12 -7.61 16.27
CA ILE A 81 -37.96 -7.29 14.84
C ILE A 81 -36.62 -7.88 14.41
N THR A 82 -36.62 -9.13 13.96
CA THR A 82 -35.54 -9.62 13.10
C THR A 82 -35.70 -8.92 11.76
N ARG A 83 -34.71 -8.12 11.35
CA ARG A 83 -34.50 -7.89 9.92
C ARG A 83 -34.23 -9.26 9.30
N ILE A 84 -35.24 -9.84 8.66
CA ILE A 84 -35.02 -10.94 7.74
C ILE A 84 -34.20 -10.33 6.60
N PRO A 85 -32.95 -10.76 6.35
CA PRO A 85 -32.22 -10.31 5.18
C PRO A 85 -33.09 -10.67 3.97
N GLU A 86 -33.32 -9.70 3.08
CA GLU A 86 -34.03 -9.88 1.81
C GLU A 86 -33.62 -11.24 1.20
N CYS A 87 -34.54 -12.21 1.05
CA CYS A 87 -34.20 -13.46 0.37
C CYS A 87 -33.85 -13.07 -1.07
N PRO A 88 -32.57 -13.21 -1.52
CA PRO A 88 -32.18 -12.83 -2.87
C PRO A 88 -32.89 -13.72 -3.90
N TYR A 89 -32.99 -13.26 -5.14
CA TYR A 89 -33.58 -14.00 -6.26
C TYR A 89 -33.28 -15.52 -6.23
N GLY A 90 -34.33 -16.35 -6.19
CA GLY A 90 -34.25 -17.82 -6.37
C GLY A 90 -34.58 -18.70 -5.17
N TRP A 91 -35.34 -18.23 -4.17
CA TRP A 91 -35.72 -19.00 -2.96
C TRP A 91 -37.25 -19.21 -2.90
N GLU A 92 -37.73 -20.38 -2.45
CA GLU A 92 -39.16 -20.69 -2.27
C GLU A 92 -39.54 -20.79 -0.78
N VAL A 93 -40.70 -20.24 -0.39
CA VAL A 93 -41.26 -20.35 0.97
C VAL A 93 -42.19 -21.55 1.03
N ASN A 94 -41.72 -22.66 1.61
CA ASN A 94 -42.48 -23.92 1.55
C ASN A 94 -43.34 -24.19 2.79
N GLN A 95 -43.15 -23.43 3.88
CA GLN A 95 -43.76 -23.72 5.17
C GLN A 95 -43.98 -22.45 5.99
N LEU A 96 -45.16 -22.35 6.62
CA LEU A 96 -45.55 -21.28 7.53
C LEU A 96 -46.06 -21.89 8.83
N ALA A 97 -45.50 -21.50 9.97
CA ALA A 97 -45.99 -21.91 11.28
C ALA A 97 -46.79 -20.77 11.94
N LEU A 98 -48.03 -21.04 12.34
CA LEU A 98 -48.91 -20.10 13.06
C LEU A 98 -49.42 -20.76 14.33
N GLY A 99 -49.14 -20.16 15.50
CA GLY A 99 -49.60 -20.68 16.79
C GLY A 99 -49.11 -22.11 17.11
N GLY A 100 -47.92 -22.47 16.61
CA GLY A 100 -47.35 -23.82 16.78
C GLY A 100 -47.81 -24.86 15.76
N ILE A 101 -48.65 -24.49 14.77
CA ILE A 101 -49.12 -25.40 13.72
C ILE A 101 -48.47 -25.04 12.40
N CYS A 102 -47.86 -26.03 11.76
CA CYS A 102 -47.15 -25.87 10.50
C CYS A 102 -48.05 -26.16 9.30
N TYR A 103 -48.13 -25.20 8.38
CA TYR A 103 -48.83 -25.30 7.11
C TYR A 103 -47.80 -25.35 5.98
N ASN A 104 -47.89 -26.37 5.13
CA ASN A 104 -46.99 -26.59 4.00
C ASN A 104 -47.67 -26.17 2.69
N GLY A 105 -46.90 -25.69 1.70
CA GLY A 105 -47.38 -25.55 0.32
C GLY A 105 -47.78 -24.13 -0.14
N ILE A 106 -47.23 -23.07 0.46
CA ILE A 106 -47.57 -21.67 0.10
C ILE A 106 -46.68 -21.20 -1.06
N HIS A 107 -47.05 -21.58 -2.28
CA HIS A 107 -46.21 -21.34 -3.45
C HIS A 107 -46.59 -20.09 -4.26
N ASP A 108 -47.81 -19.56 -4.09
CA ASP A 108 -48.35 -18.44 -4.89
C ASP A 108 -48.92 -17.29 -4.05
N SER A 109 -49.03 -16.09 -4.64
CA SER A 109 -49.68 -14.93 -4.01
C SER A 109 -51.20 -15.15 -3.84
N GLY A 110 -51.75 -14.85 -2.66
CA GLY A 110 -53.17 -15.06 -2.40
C GLY A 110 -53.58 -14.93 -0.94
N TYR A 111 -54.89 -15.03 -0.68
CA TYR A 111 -55.45 -15.11 0.67
C TYR A 111 -55.73 -16.56 1.02
N TYR A 112 -55.19 -17.00 2.16
CA TYR A 112 -55.35 -18.36 2.66
C TYR A 112 -56.13 -18.32 3.97
N GLN A 113 -57.16 -19.16 4.07
CA GLN A 113 -58.02 -19.26 5.24
C GLN A 113 -57.53 -20.39 6.14
N PHE A 114 -57.24 -20.08 7.41
CA PHE A 114 -56.74 -21.07 8.38
C PHE A 114 -57.63 -21.15 9.60
N THR A 115 -57.66 -22.31 10.24
CA THR A 115 -58.39 -22.54 11.50
C THR A 115 -57.37 -22.73 12.61
N ILE A 116 -57.31 -21.79 13.56
CA ILE A 116 -56.41 -21.88 14.72
C ILE A 116 -57.16 -22.62 15.84
N PRO A 117 -56.72 -23.81 16.26
CA PRO A 117 -57.51 -24.68 17.14
C PRO A 117 -57.61 -24.18 18.58
N ASP A 118 -56.75 -23.25 19.02
CA ASP A 118 -56.84 -22.64 20.35
C ASP A 118 -57.73 -21.38 20.39
N LEU A 119 -58.31 -21.02 19.24
CA LEU A 119 -59.26 -19.92 19.07
C LEU A 119 -60.51 -20.43 18.34
N SER A 120 -61.38 -21.20 19.01
CA SER A 120 -62.73 -21.48 18.46
C SER A 120 -63.73 -21.74 19.59
N PRO A 121 -64.98 -21.26 19.46
CA PRO A 121 -65.85 -21.69 18.36
C PRO A 121 -66.62 -20.54 17.72
N LYS A 122 -66.13 -20.05 16.57
CA LYS A 122 -66.91 -19.52 15.40
C LYS A 122 -66.16 -18.50 14.53
N ASN A 123 -64.90 -18.15 14.81
CA ASN A 123 -64.22 -17.09 14.08
C ASN A 123 -63.07 -17.64 13.23
N LYS A 124 -63.19 -17.44 11.92
CA LYS A 124 -62.17 -17.78 10.91
C LYS A 124 -61.14 -16.65 10.86
N SER A 125 -59.85 -16.99 10.90
CA SER A 125 -58.75 -16.03 10.73
C SER A 125 -58.31 -16.04 9.27
N TYR A 126 -58.05 -14.85 8.71
CA TYR A 126 -57.57 -14.70 7.35
C TYR A 126 -56.15 -14.15 7.34
N CYS A 127 -55.26 -14.78 6.56
CA CYS A 127 -53.95 -14.26 6.24
C CYS A 127 -53.80 -14.09 4.72
N GLY A 128 -53.43 -12.88 4.29
CA GLY A 128 -53.16 -12.55 2.90
C GLY A 128 -51.71 -12.21 2.65
N THR A 129 -51.24 -12.47 1.43
CA THR A 129 -49.98 -11.94 0.88
C THR A 129 -50.30 -10.97 -0.26
N GLN A 130 -49.74 -9.76 -0.23
CA GLN A 130 -49.81 -8.81 -1.35
C GLN A 130 -48.39 -8.56 -1.87
N SER A 131 -48.15 -8.93 -3.13
CA SER A 131 -46.91 -8.65 -3.84
C SER A 131 -47.15 -7.46 -4.77
N GLU A 132 -46.55 -6.33 -4.45
CA GLU A 132 -46.42 -5.21 -5.38
C GLU A 132 -44.92 -5.10 -5.69
N PHE A 133 -44.56 -5.07 -6.98
CA PHE A 133 -43.21 -5.06 -7.55
C PHE A 133 -42.59 -6.42 -7.91
N LYS A 134 -41.79 -6.41 -9.00
CA LYS A 134 -41.13 -7.57 -9.64
C LYS A 134 -40.15 -8.35 -8.74
N ASN A 135 -39.94 -7.92 -7.49
CA ASN A 135 -39.25 -8.67 -6.45
C ASN A 135 -40.27 -8.90 -5.32
N PRO A 136 -40.66 -10.13 -4.98
CA PRO A 136 -41.78 -10.34 -4.08
C PRO A 136 -41.41 -9.90 -2.65
N VAL A 137 -42.03 -8.83 -2.18
CA VAL A 137 -42.10 -8.49 -0.74
C VAL A 137 -43.41 -9.05 -0.22
N TYR A 138 -43.35 -10.00 0.72
CA TYR A 138 -44.55 -10.62 1.28
C TYR A 138 -44.99 -9.88 2.55
N HIS A 139 -46.11 -9.17 2.46
CA HIS A 139 -46.78 -8.59 3.63
C HIS A 139 -47.82 -9.57 4.18
N PHE A 140 -47.73 -9.91 5.45
CA PHE A 140 -48.71 -10.76 6.14
C PHE A 140 -49.63 -9.91 7.01
N TYR A 141 -50.92 -9.99 6.77
CA TYR A 141 -51.94 -9.36 7.61
C TYR A 141 -52.71 -10.46 8.33
N ASN A 142 -52.97 -10.30 9.63
CA ASN A 142 -53.86 -11.19 10.37
C ASN A 142 -55.09 -10.37 10.79
N SER A 143 -56.28 -10.80 10.40
CA SER A 143 -57.53 -10.22 10.89
C SER A 143 -58.33 -11.29 11.62
N ILE A 144 -58.67 -11.01 12.88
CA ILE A 144 -59.57 -11.82 13.70
C ILE A 144 -60.89 -11.07 13.76
N VAL A 145 -61.92 -11.58 13.08
CA VAL A 145 -63.27 -11.02 13.13
C VAL A 145 -64.07 -11.81 14.15
N SER A 146 -64.46 -11.18 15.26
CA SER A 146 -65.39 -11.74 16.24
C SER A 146 -66.70 -10.96 16.26
N ASN A 147 -67.81 -11.67 16.08
CA ASN A 147 -69.15 -11.09 16.30
C ASN A 147 -69.60 -11.18 17.77
N ASP A 148 -68.74 -11.70 18.65
CA ASP A 148 -68.99 -11.83 20.08
C ASP A 148 -68.17 -10.79 20.85
N SER A 149 -68.85 -9.98 21.66
CA SER A 149 -68.30 -8.88 22.45
C SER A 149 -67.62 -9.34 23.74
N SER A 150 -67.66 -10.63 24.07
CA SER A 150 -67.05 -11.23 25.27
C SER A 150 -65.61 -11.75 25.06
N VAL A 151 -65.07 -11.69 23.84
CA VAL A 151 -63.72 -12.20 23.55
C VAL A 151 -62.64 -11.21 23.99
N ILE A 152 -61.94 -11.55 25.06
CA ILE A 152 -60.73 -10.86 25.52
C ILE A 152 -59.53 -11.48 24.78
N VAL A 153 -58.96 -10.74 23.82
CA VAL A 153 -57.70 -11.13 23.14
C VAL A 153 -56.55 -10.93 24.12
N LYS A 154 -56.12 -12.01 24.79
CA LYS A 154 -54.87 -12.01 25.54
C LYS A 154 -53.70 -12.08 24.56
N SER A 155 -52.75 -11.16 24.67
CA SER A 155 -51.51 -11.13 23.88
C SER A 155 -50.72 -12.43 24.07
N GLN A 156 -50.90 -13.39 23.17
CA GLN A 156 -49.94 -14.46 22.95
C GLN A 156 -49.03 -14.07 21.78
N PRO A 157 -47.70 -14.22 21.90
CA PRO A 157 -46.79 -14.03 20.78
C PRO A 157 -47.09 -15.09 19.73
N VAL A 158 -47.61 -14.67 18.57
CA VAL A 158 -47.66 -15.54 17.40
C VAL A 158 -46.25 -15.60 16.84
N ASN A 159 -45.55 -16.71 17.09
CA ASN A 159 -44.23 -16.94 16.52
C ASN A 159 -44.39 -17.21 15.02
N TYR A 160 -44.00 -16.25 14.18
CA TYR A 160 -43.87 -16.47 12.74
C TYR A 160 -42.49 -17.08 12.47
N SER A 161 -42.48 -18.32 11.96
CA SER A 161 -41.28 -18.97 11.46
C SER A 161 -41.40 -19.09 9.94
N PHE A 162 -40.46 -18.51 9.21
CA PHE A 162 -40.32 -18.67 7.77
C PHE A 162 -39.04 -19.48 7.49
N THR A 163 -39.16 -20.56 6.73
CA THR A 163 -38.00 -21.36 6.31
C THR A 163 -37.64 -21.02 4.87
N CYS A 164 -36.73 -20.06 4.67
CA CYS A 164 -36.09 -19.80 3.37
C CYS A 164 -34.97 -20.87 3.20
N THR A 165 -35.03 -21.72 2.17
CA THR A 165 -34.02 -22.79 1.94
C THR A 165 -32.88 -22.29 1.05
N TYR A 166 -31.66 -22.26 1.58
CA TYR A 166 -30.43 -21.97 0.84
C TYR A 166 -29.68 -23.25 0.44
N ASN A 167 -29.05 -23.26 -0.73
CA ASN A 167 -28.02 -24.22 -1.10
C ASN A 167 -26.63 -23.57 -0.96
N ALA A 168 -25.98 -23.74 0.18
CA ALA A 168 -24.54 -23.55 0.29
C ALA A 168 -23.86 -24.51 1.24
N ASN A 169 -22.57 -24.70 0.99
CA ASN A 169 -21.63 -25.40 1.83
C ASN A 169 -21.26 -24.53 3.04
N TYR A 170 -21.88 -24.85 4.18
CA TYR A 170 -21.56 -24.54 5.59
C TYR A 170 -20.91 -23.19 5.92
N LEU A 171 -21.68 -22.29 6.55
CA LEU A 171 -21.22 -21.35 7.57
C LEU A 171 -22.46 -20.87 8.35
N VAL A 172 -22.56 -21.20 9.64
CA VAL A 172 -23.49 -20.51 10.55
C VAL A 172 -22.69 -19.42 11.24
N ASN A 173 -22.79 -18.19 10.73
CA ASN A 173 -21.86 -17.12 11.12
C ASN A 173 -22.20 -16.41 12.43
N GLN A 174 -23.44 -16.48 12.93
CA GLN A 174 -23.83 -15.75 14.15
C GLN A 174 -24.96 -16.48 14.91
N ALA A 175 -24.79 -16.63 16.22
CA ALA A 175 -25.86 -17.01 17.15
C ALA A 175 -25.91 -15.96 18.28
N ALA A 176 -27.07 -15.30 18.42
CA ALA A 176 -27.31 -14.31 19.48
C ALA A 176 -28.21 -14.92 20.56
N PHE A 177 -27.82 -14.78 21.82
CA PHE A 177 -28.55 -15.30 22.98
C PHE A 177 -29.44 -14.20 23.57
N ASP A 178 -30.74 -14.24 23.31
CA ASP A 178 -31.71 -13.31 23.94
C ASP A 178 -32.15 -13.83 25.33
N GLN A 179 -31.96 -15.12 25.60
CA GLN A 179 -32.08 -15.78 26.91
C GLN A 179 -30.96 -16.82 27.08
N ARG A 180 -30.81 -17.45 28.26
CA ARG A 180 -29.71 -18.39 28.62
C ARG A 180 -29.42 -19.48 27.57
N VAL A 181 -30.34 -19.72 26.63
CA VAL A 181 -30.27 -20.74 25.58
C VAL A 181 -30.53 -20.10 24.21
N ALA A 182 -29.72 -20.44 23.21
CA ALA A 182 -29.97 -20.16 21.79
C ALA A 182 -30.00 -21.48 21.01
N THR A 183 -31.03 -21.67 20.19
CA THR A 183 -31.11 -22.83 19.29
C THR A 183 -30.46 -22.51 17.97
N VAL A 184 -29.48 -23.31 17.57
CA VAL A 184 -28.76 -23.16 16.31
C VAL A 184 -29.13 -24.32 15.39
N HIS A 185 -29.66 -23.98 14.21
CA HIS A 185 -29.92 -24.95 13.15
C HIS A 185 -28.75 -24.99 12.18
N VAL A 186 -28.09 -26.14 12.06
CA VAL A 186 -27.00 -26.34 11.10
C VAL A 186 -27.54 -27.23 9.98
N LYS A 187 -27.67 -26.65 8.78
CA LYS A 187 -28.12 -27.38 7.59
C LYS A 187 -26.91 -27.78 6.76
N ASN A 188 -26.61 -29.08 6.74
CA ASN A 188 -25.59 -29.65 5.88
C ASN A 188 -26.20 -29.91 4.49
N GLY A 189 -25.72 -29.18 3.47
CA GLY A 189 -26.03 -29.49 2.08
C GLY A 189 -25.43 -30.85 1.71
N SER A 190 -26.26 -31.90 1.79
CA SER A 190 -26.06 -33.33 1.42
C SER A 190 -25.96 -34.37 2.56
N SER A 191 -25.71 -33.99 3.83
CA SER A 191 -25.58 -34.98 4.93
C SER A 191 -26.52 -34.80 6.15
N GLY A 192 -27.58 -33.99 6.01
CA GLY A 192 -28.67 -33.88 7.01
C GLY A 192 -28.61 -32.63 7.89
N SER A 193 -29.75 -32.22 8.45
CA SER A 193 -29.84 -31.10 9.40
C SER A 193 -29.72 -31.60 10.83
N PHE A 194 -28.94 -30.92 11.67
CA PHE A 194 -29.00 -31.12 13.12
C PHE A 194 -29.35 -29.81 13.83
N GLU A 195 -30.09 -29.94 14.92
CA GLU A 195 -30.46 -28.86 15.82
C GLU A 195 -29.58 -28.96 17.06
N SER A 196 -28.85 -27.90 17.38
CA SER A 196 -28.03 -27.83 18.59
C SER A 196 -28.54 -26.70 19.48
N GLN A 197 -28.79 -27.00 20.75
CA GLN A 197 -29.07 -25.98 21.75
C GLN A 197 -27.76 -25.54 22.37
N LEU A 198 -27.40 -24.28 22.19
CA LEU A 198 -26.30 -23.65 22.88
C LEU A 198 -26.85 -22.97 24.13
N SER A 199 -26.10 -22.96 25.22
CA SER A 199 -26.41 -22.17 26.42
C SER A 199 -25.15 -21.56 26.99
N LEU A 200 -25.21 -20.27 27.37
CA LEU A 200 -24.09 -19.57 28.00
C LEU A 200 -24.32 -19.55 29.51
N ASN A 201 -23.39 -20.13 30.26
CA ASN A 201 -23.44 -20.21 31.71
C ASN A 201 -22.17 -19.61 32.32
N PHE A 202 -22.32 -18.99 33.50
CA PHE A 202 -21.20 -18.48 34.28
C PHE A 202 -20.99 -19.34 35.53
N TYR A 203 -19.74 -19.46 35.98
CA TYR A 203 -19.34 -20.35 37.05
C TYR A 203 -18.40 -19.64 38.03
N SER A 204 -18.50 -19.98 39.30
CA SER A 204 -17.66 -19.43 40.37
C SER A 204 -16.29 -20.10 40.50
N ASN A 205 -16.05 -21.18 39.74
CA ASN A 205 -14.80 -21.92 39.79
C ASN A 205 -14.42 -22.49 38.42
N ALA A 206 -13.12 -22.69 38.22
CA ALA A 206 -12.54 -23.27 37.02
C ALA A 206 -12.96 -24.73 36.74
N LYS A 207 -13.62 -25.40 37.70
CA LYS A 207 -14.13 -26.78 37.53
C LYS A 207 -15.55 -26.84 36.97
N PHE A 208 -16.17 -25.70 36.65
CA PHE A 208 -17.54 -25.61 36.11
C PHE A 208 -18.61 -26.34 36.95
N SER A 209 -18.36 -26.47 38.25
CA SER A 209 -19.21 -27.26 39.15
C SER A 209 -20.34 -26.45 39.80
N SER A 210 -20.20 -25.12 39.82
CA SER A 210 -21.13 -24.22 40.51
C SER A 210 -21.56 -23.11 39.57
N ILE A 211 -22.71 -23.30 38.93
CA ILE A 211 -23.34 -22.32 38.03
C ILE A 211 -23.83 -21.12 38.84
N LYS A 212 -23.51 -19.91 38.39
CA LYS A 212 -24.08 -18.65 38.89
C LYS A 212 -25.32 -18.29 38.09
N GLU A 213 -26.47 -18.26 38.75
CA GLU A 213 -27.75 -17.93 38.11
C GLU A 213 -27.88 -16.43 37.83
N ALA A 214 -28.45 -16.09 36.67
CA ALA A 214 -28.87 -14.72 36.35
C ALA A 214 -30.19 -14.36 37.07
N PRO A 215 -30.31 -13.15 37.67
CA PRO A 215 -29.33 -12.08 37.69
C PRO A 215 -28.17 -12.35 38.67
N PHE A 216 -26.95 -12.16 38.19
CA PHE A 216 -25.75 -12.33 39.01
C PHE A 216 -25.54 -11.09 39.90
N VAL A 217 -25.41 -11.31 41.21
CA VAL A 217 -25.05 -10.28 42.19
C VAL A 217 -23.61 -10.52 42.61
N VAL A 218 -22.72 -9.58 42.29
CA VAL A 218 -21.34 -9.55 42.81
C VAL A 218 -21.39 -8.94 44.20
N GLU A 219 -21.15 -9.73 45.24
CA GLU A 219 -20.95 -9.16 46.57
C GLU A 219 -19.64 -8.36 46.63
N THR A 220 -19.55 -7.40 47.54
CA THR A 220 -18.34 -6.56 47.67
C THR A 220 -17.09 -7.40 47.99
N SER A 221 -17.28 -8.54 48.65
CA SER A 221 -16.27 -9.57 48.94
C SER A 221 -15.77 -10.31 47.69
N GLU A 222 -16.57 -10.37 46.62
CA GLU A 222 -16.25 -11.04 45.36
C GLU A 222 -15.57 -10.10 44.34
N ILE A 223 -15.46 -8.81 44.63
CA ILE A 223 -14.76 -7.85 43.77
C ILE A 223 -13.27 -8.23 43.73
N GLY A 224 -12.78 -8.56 42.53
CA GLY A 224 -11.42 -9.09 42.36
C GLY A 224 -11.34 -10.61 42.24
N SER A 225 -12.44 -11.33 42.40
CA SER A 225 -12.51 -12.77 42.12
C SER A 225 -12.63 -13.05 40.62
N ASP A 226 -12.20 -14.24 40.24
CA ASP A 226 -12.22 -14.75 38.86
C ASP A 226 -13.59 -15.37 38.56
N ILE A 227 -14.24 -14.92 37.48
CA ILE A 227 -15.49 -15.51 36.99
C ILE A 227 -15.20 -16.25 35.69
N PHE A 228 -15.74 -17.45 35.57
CA PHE A 228 -15.56 -18.31 34.42
C PHE A 228 -16.84 -18.33 33.58
N ALA A 229 -16.72 -18.09 32.27
CA ALA A 229 -17.82 -18.29 31.32
C ALA A 229 -17.66 -19.66 30.65
N GLY A 230 -18.77 -20.31 30.30
CA GLY A 230 -18.77 -21.55 29.54
C GLY A 230 -20.00 -21.67 28.66
N VAL A 231 -19.78 -22.08 27.41
CA VAL A 231 -20.88 -22.43 26.48
C VAL A 231 -21.11 -23.92 26.58
N GLU A 232 -22.35 -24.32 26.85
CA GLU A 232 -22.81 -25.70 26.78
C GLU A 232 -23.55 -25.90 25.46
N ALA A 233 -23.05 -26.79 24.61
CA ALA A 233 -23.70 -27.20 23.38
C ALA A 233 -24.32 -28.60 23.56
N LYS A 234 -25.63 -28.72 23.32
CA LYS A 234 -26.37 -29.98 23.35
C LYS A 234 -26.78 -30.37 21.93
N GLY A 235 -26.32 -31.52 21.46
CA GLY A 235 -26.64 -32.03 20.11
C GLY A 235 -25.70 -31.57 19.00
N LEU A 236 -24.59 -30.91 19.33
CA LEU A 236 -23.52 -30.59 18.40
C LEU A 236 -22.66 -31.84 18.14
N SER A 237 -22.37 -32.13 16.87
CA SER A 237 -21.43 -33.21 16.50
C SER A 237 -20.00 -32.85 16.90
N ASP A 238 -19.18 -33.85 17.26
CA ASP A 238 -17.74 -33.72 17.60
C ASP A 238 -16.91 -33.01 16.52
N ARG A 239 -17.40 -32.97 15.27
CA ARG A 239 -16.80 -32.22 14.16
C ARG A 239 -16.89 -30.71 14.34
N PHE A 240 -17.83 -30.19 15.13
CA PHE A 240 -18.03 -28.76 15.28
C PHE A 240 -17.61 -28.29 16.68
N LYS A 241 -16.80 -27.24 16.74
CA LYS A 241 -16.36 -26.57 17.98
C LYS A 241 -17.08 -25.24 18.13
N VAL A 242 -17.30 -24.81 19.37
CA VAL A 242 -17.90 -23.50 19.69
C VAL A 242 -16.84 -22.60 20.31
N VAL A 243 -16.71 -21.37 19.81
CA VAL A 243 -15.71 -20.40 20.26
C VAL A 243 -16.39 -19.10 20.65
N LEU A 244 -16.12 -18.58 21.85
CA LEU A 244 -16.46 -17.20 22.19
C LEU A 244 -15.38 -16.27 21.60
N ASN A 245 -15.78 -15.42 20.67
CA ASN A 245 -14.87 -14.55 19.94
C ASN A 245 -14.56 -13.26 20.72
N ASN A 246 -15.61 -12.59 21.21
CA ASN A 246 -15.53 -11.30 21.90
C ASN A 246 -16.62 -11.22 22.97
N CYS A 247 -16.30 -10.71 24.17
CA CYS A 247 -17.28 -10.43 25.22
C CYS A 247 -17.01 -9.07 25.87
N TRP A 248 -18.06 -8.32 26.20
CA TRP A 248 -17.97 -7.03 26.87
C TRP A 248 -19.18 -6.76 27.76
N ALA A 249 -19.02 -5.85 28.73
CA ALA A 249 -20.10 -5.36 29.56
C ALA A 249 -20.54 -3.96 29.12
N THR A 250 -21.81 -3.63 29.33
CA THR A 250 -22.39 -2.29 29.14
C THR A 250 -23.31 -1.97 30.33
N PRO A 251 -23.59 -0.70 30.64
CA PRO A 251 -24.54 -0.35 31.69
C PRO A 251 -26.01 -0.49 31.25
N SER A 252 -26.26 -0.73 29.95
CA SER A 252 -27.59 -0.88 29.35
C SER A 252 -27.73 -2.26 28.70
N SER A 253 -28.95 -2.79 28.57
CA SER A 253 -29.18 -4.02 27.79
C SER A 253 -28.93 -3.84 26.29
N GLU A 254 -28.73 -2.61 25.84
CA GLU A 254 -28.43 -2.29 24.46
C GLU A 254 -26.97 -2.65 24.13
N TYR A 255 -26.79 -3.60 23.22
CA TYR A 255 -25.50 -4.04 22.70
C TYR A 255 -24.63 -2.88 22.16
N PHE A 256 -25.26 -1.88 21.53
CA PHE A 256 -24.60 -0.71 20.92
C PHE A 256 -24.38 0.47 21.89
N TYR A 257 -24.51 0.25 23.20
CA TYR A 257 -24.32 1.32 24.16
C TYR A 257 -22.90 1.90 24.06
N GLN A 258 -22.79 3.23 24.06
CA GLN A 258 -21.53 3.95 23.78
C GLN A 258 -20.39 3.61 24.75
N VAL A 259 -20.73 3.21 25.97
CA VAL A 259 -19.76 2.78 26.99
C VAL A 259 -19.77 1.25 27.06
N HIS A 260 -18.69 0.63 26.59
CA HIS A 260 -18.45 -0.80 26.69
C HIS A 260 -17.15 -1.09 27.45
N TRP A 261 -17.17 -2.10 28.32
CA TRP A 261 -16.00 -2.62 29.01
C TRP A 261 -15.63 -3.99 28.43
N PRO A 262 -14.53 -4.12 27.68
CA PRO A 262 -14.13 -5.41 27.13
C PRO A 262 -13.81 -6.40 28.26
N LEU A 263 -14.29 -7.63 28.14
CA LEU A 263 -14.09 -8.72 29.10
C LEU A 263 -13.24 -9.85 28.52
N ILE A 264 -13.40 -10.14 27.22
CA ILE A 264 -12.59 -11.11 26.47
C ILE A 264 -12.19 -10.47 25.14
N THR A 265 -10.90 -10.26 24.90
CA THR A 265 -10.37 -9.68 23.65
C THR A 265 -9.47 -10.63 22.84
N LYS A 266 -9.37 -11.91 23.20
CA LYS A 266 -8.55 -12.92 22.49
C LYS A 266 -9.13 -14.34 22.56
N GLY A 267 -10.25 -14.61 21.90
CA GLY A 267 -10.77 -15.97 21.73
C GLY A 267 -10.16 -16.69 20.51
N CYS A 268 -8.87 -17.05 20.54
CA CYS A 268 -8.29 -17.86 19.47
C CYS A 268 -8.42 -19.35 19.79
N ALA A 269 -8.92 -20.17 18.87
CA ALA A 269 -8.99 -21.63 19.05
C ALA A 269 -7.60 -22.32 19.09
N THR A 270 -6.52 -21.59 18.84
CA THR A 270 -5.13 -22.07 19.00
C THR A 270 -4.53 -21.72 20.36
N ASP A 271 -5.31 -21.12 21.26
CA ASP A 271 -4.88 -20.90 22.64
C ASP A 271 -5.02 -22.22 23.41
N TYR A 272 -3.87 -22.82 23.78
CA TYR A 272 -3.82 -24.04 24.58
C TYR A 272 -4.45 -23.89 25.98
N SER A 273 -4.91 -22.69 26.36
CA SER A 273 -5.69 -22.43 27.57
C SER A 273 -7.17 -22.79 27.48
N ILE A 274 -7.71 -23.10 26.28
CA ILE A 274 -9.10 -23.55 26.11
C ILE A 274 -9.20 -25.04 26.41
N LEU A 275 -9.58 -25.37 27.64
CA LEU A 275 -9.95 -26.73 28.04
C LEU A 275 -11.35 -27.06 27.55
N VAL A 276 -11.48 -28.10 26.72
CA VAL A 276 -12.76 -28.68 26.31
C VAL A 276 -13.06 -29.85 27.24
N HIS A 277 -14.13 -29.74 28.03
CA HIS A 277 -14.65 -30.86 28.81
C HIS A 277 -15.78 -31.54 28.03
N GLU A 278 -15.52 -32.77 27.59
CA GLU A 278 -16.49 -33.62 26.90
C GLU A 278 -17.13 -34.60 27.89
N ASN A 279 -18.46 -34.55 28.00
CA ASN A 279 -19.21 -35.61 28.65
C ASN A 279 -19.79 -36.54 27.57
N GLY A 280 -19.10 -37.65 27.30
CA GLY A 280 -19.48 -38.64 26.28
C GLY A 280 -20.81 -39.35 26.52
N LYS A 281 -21.50 -39.13 27.66
CA LYS A 281 -22.86 -39.66 27.90
C LYS A 281 -23.97 -38.70 27.47
N THR A 282 -23.71 -37.41 27.32
CA THR A 282 -24.75 -36.38 27.09
C THR A 282 -24.49 -35.52 25.87
N ASN A 283 -23.44 -35.79 25.07
CA ASN A 283 -22.97 -34.94 23.97
C ASN A 283 -22.89 -33.46 24.39
N ARG A 284 -22.34 -33.23 25.59
CA ARG A 284 -22.18 -31.91 26.20
C ARG A 284 -20.72 -31.51 26.08
N ALA A 285 -20.44 -30.48 25.31
CA ALA A 285 -19.14 -29.83 25.26
C ALA A 285 -19.20 -28.55 26.13
N THR A 286 -18.28 -28.41 27.07
CA THR A 286 -18.11 -27.19 27.88
C THR A 286 -16.75 -26.58 27.56
N PHE A 287 -16.74 -25.32 27.16
CA PHE A 287 -15.53 -24.58 26.77
C PHE A 287 -15.07 -23.67 27.90
N GLN A 288 -13.82 -23.81 28.35
CA GLN A 288 -13.20 -22.94 29.34
C GLN A 288 -12.61 -21.69 28.70
N PHE A 289 -12.97 -20.51 29.21
CA PHE A 289 -12.36 -19.23 28.84
C PHE A 289 -11.62 -18.62 30.03
N ASN A 290 -10.68 -17.70 29.74
CA ASN A 290 -9.93 -16.97 30.75
C ASN A 290 -10.85 -16.32 31.77
N ALA A 291 -10.48 -16.45 33.05
CA ALA A 291 -11.12 -15.73 34.13
C ALA A 291 -11.08 -14.22 33.87
N PHE A 292 -12.22 -13.54 34.00
CA PHE A 292 -12.26 -12.09 33.96
C PHE A 292 -12.44 -11.52 35.38
N ARG A 293 -11.74 -10.42 35.65
CA ARG A 293 -11.77 -9.70 36.92
C ARG A 293 -12.35 -8.32 36.71
N PHE A 294 -13.41 -7.98 37.43
CA PHE A 294 -13.91 -6.60 37.44
C PHE A 294 -12.85 -5.67 38.05
N ARG A 295 -12.24 -4.79 37.25
CA ARG A 295 -11.31 -3.75 37.70
C ARG A 295 -11.83 -2.38 37.21
N ASN A 296 -11.85 -1.39 38.09
CA ASN A 296 -12.17 0.01 37.77
C ASN A 296 -13.52 0.25 37.06
N ILE A 297 -14.57 -0.51 37.39
CA ILE A 297 -15.92 -0.15 36.94
C ILE A 297 -16.42 1.02 37.81
N PRO A 298 -16.98 2.09 37.21
CA PRO A 298 -17.70 3.12 37.96
C PRO A 298 -18.76 2.48 38.87
N LYS A 299 -19.12 3.10 40.02
CA LYS A 299 -20.17 2.57 40.91
C LYS A 299 -21.51 2.45 40.16
N LEU A 300 -21.75 1.29 39.56
CA LEU A 300 -22.96 0.94 38.83
C LEU A 300 -23.58 -0.28 39.53
N SER A 301 -24.86 -0.20 39.86
CA SER A 301 -25.59 -1.29 40.54
C SER A 301 -25.95 -2.44 39.60
N LYS A 302 -25.84 -2.24 38.28
CA LYS A 302 -26.15 -3.25 37.26
C LYS A 302 -25.31 -3.02 36.00
N VAL A 303 -24.84 -4.10 35.40
CA VAL A 303 -24.24 -4.15 34.06
C VAL A 303 -24.83 -5.33 33.28
N TRP A 304 -24.81 -5.24 31.96
CA TRP A 304 -25.27 -6.23 31.01
C TRP A 304 -24.08 -6.79 30.24
N LEU A 305 -24.01 -8.11 30.14
CA LEU A 305 -22.93 -8.84 29.48
C LEU A 305 -23.36 -9.23 28.08
N HIS A 306 -22.50 -8.96 27.10
CA HIS A 306 -22.67 -9.30 25.69
C HIS A 306 -21.51 -10.21 25.27
N CYS A 307 -21.80 -11.27 24.51
CA CYS A 307 -20.81 -12.22 24.02
C CYS A 307 -21.13 -12.69 22.60
N GLU A 308 -20.14 -12.69 21.72
CA GLU A 308 -20.19 -13.25 20.38
C GLU A 308 -19.71 -14.70 20.38
N THR A 309 -20.49 -15.60 19.76
CA THR A 309 -20.21 -17.04 19.73
C THR A 309 -20.20 -17.55 18.29
N HIS A 310 -19.15 -18.28 17.91
CA HIS A 310 -18.95 -18.86 16.59
C HIS A 310 -19.00 -20.40 16.66
N VAL A 311 -19.54 -21.05 15.63
CA VAL A 311 -19.51 -22.52 15.47
C VAL A 311 -18.62 -22.88 14.28
N CYS A 312 -17.67 -23.79 14.49
CA CYS A 312 -16.45 -23.94 13.70
C CYS A 312 -16.21 -25.42 13.33
N ASP A 313 -15.92 -25.74 12.07
CA ASP A 313 -15.63 -27.13 11.62
C ASP A 313 -14.17 -27.54 11.94
N SER A 314 -13.96 -28.51 12.83
CA SER A 314 -12.64 -28.92 13.32
C SER A 314 -11.72 -29.51 12.26
N GLU A 315 -12.26 -30.09 11.19
CA GLU A 315 -11.45 -30.71 10.11
C GLU A 315 -10.95 -29.69 9.08
N LYS A 316 -11.55 -28.49 9.03
CA LYS A 316 -11.18 -27.43 8.09
C LYS A 316 -10.53 -26.22 8.77
N PHE A 317 -10.25 -26.31 10.07
CA PHE A 317 -9.83 -25.15 10.85
C PHE A 317 -8.35 -24.81 10.70
N SER A 318 -8.08 -23.83 9.82
CA SER A 318 -7.28 -22.67 10.22
C SER A 318 -8.25 -21.58 10.69
N CYS A 319 -8.27 -21.26 11.98
CA CYS A 319 -8.72 -19.93 12.41
C CYS A 319 -7.94 -18.90 11.59
N PRO A 320 -8.53 -17.82 11.06
CA PRO A 320 -7.74 -16.68 10.65
C PRO A 320 -6.89 -16.31 11.87
N VAL A 321 -5.56 -16.44 11.72
CA VAL A 321 -4.60 -15.94 12.70
C VAL A 321 -5.00 -14.48 12.95
N GLY A 322 -5.29 -14.12 14.20
CA GLY A 322 -6.03 -12.90 14.55
C GLY A 322 -5.71 -11.70 13.66
N GLY A 323 -6.73 -11.16 12.98
CA GLY A 323 -6.61 -9.96 12.15
C GLY A 323 -5.65 -10.04 10.94
N ALA A 324 -5.06 -11.21 10.65
CA ALA A 324 -4.15 -11.39 9.53
C ALA A 324 -4.90 -11.45 8.19
N ARG A 325 -4.40 -10.73 7.18
CA ARG A 325 -4.97 -10.62 5.83
C ARG A 325 -4.03 -11.21 4.81
N ARG A 326 -4.60 -11.79 3.76
CA ARG A 326 -3.90 -12.28 2.56
C ARG A 326 -4.50 -11.65 1.31
N GLY A 327 -3.77 -11.70 0.20
CA GLY A 327 -4.28 -11.24 -1.09
C GLY A 327 -5.52 -12.04 -1.51
N ALA A 328 -6.59 -11.33 -1.92
CA ALA A 328 -7.83 -11.95 -2.40
C ALA A 328 -7.66 -12.70 -3.73
N ILE A 329 -6.54 -12.47 -4.44
CA ILE A 329 -6.21 -13.15 -5.69
C ILE A 329 -5.85 -14.63 -5.50
N LEU A 330 -5.58 -15.06 -4.26
CA LEU A 330 -5.34 -16.47 -3.92
C LEU A 330 -6.67 -17.20 -3.74
N THR A 331 -6.87 -18.27 -4.51
CA THR A 331 -8.09 -19.11 -4.45
C THR A 331 -8.06 -20.11 -3.30
N ASP A 332 -6.89 -20.42 -2.76
CA ASP A 332 -6.69 -21.26 -1.58
C ASP A 332 -5.85 -20.54 -0.51
N ASN A 333 -5.45 -21.26 0.54
CA ASN A 333 -4.60 -20.72 1.61
C ASN A 333 -3.10 -20.89 1.33
N LYS A 334 -2.70 -21.28 0.10
CA LYS A 334 -1.29 -21.45 -0.26
C LYS A 334 -0.72 -20.15 -0.80
N LEU A 335 0.38 -19.71 -0.20
CA LEU A 335 1.11 -18.55 -0.70
C LEU A 335 1.88 -18.90 -1.96
N LEU A 336 1.99 -17.93 -2.86
CA LEU A 336 2.67 -18.10 -4.13
C LEU A 336 4.19 -18.04 -3.93
N SER A 337 4.90 -19.15 -4.20
CA SER A 337 6.36 -19.21 -4.14
C SER A 337 7.04 -19.01 -5.50
N TYR A 338 6.33 -19.27 -6.59
CA TYR A 338 6.79 -19.09 -7.97
C TYR A 338 5.56 -18.94 -8.90
N TYR A 339 5.75 -18.31 -10.06
CA TYR A 339 4.69 -18.14 -11.06
C TYR A 339 4.81 -19.14 -12.22
N PHE A 340 6.05 -19.43 -12.63
CA PHE A 340 6.36 -20.40 -13.67
C PHE A 340 6.99 -21.66 -13.06
N GLU A 341 6.51 -22.85 -13.45
CA GLU A 341 7.02 -24.13 -12.95
C GLU A 341 8.49 -24.39 -13.30
N ASP A 342 8.98 -23.79 -14.39
CA ASP A 342 10.36 -23.87 -14.89
C ASP A 342 11.25 -22.69 -14.42
N ALA A 343 10.80 -21.89 -13.44
CA ALA A 343 11.54 -20.76 -12.89
C ALA A 343 11.34 -20.61 -11.37
N LYS A 344 11.96 -21.52 -10.61
CA LYS A 344 11.90 -21.57 -9.13
C LYS A 344 13.13 -20.97 -8.48
N THR A 345 14.23 -20.84 -9.23
CA THR A 345 15.44 -20.10 -8.82
C THR A 345 15.73 -18.92 -9.75
N LEU A 346 16.58 -17.99 -9.30
CA LEU A 346 17.00 -16.88 -10.15
C LEU A 346 17.81 -17.36 -11.37
N TYR A 347 18.58 -18.44 -11.21
CA TYR A 347 19.24 -19.09 -12.35
C TYR A 347 18.21 -19.55 -13.40
N GLU A 348 17.18 -20.27 -12.97
CA GLU A 348 16.10 -20.76 -13.84
C GLU A 348 15.27 -19.63 -14.44
N VAL A 349 14.99 -18.55 -13.70
CA VAL A 349 14.35 -17.33 -14.21
C VAL A 349 15.05 -16.80 -15.44
N PHE A 350 16.39 -16.77 -15.43
CA PHE A 350 17.15 -16.31 -16.58
C PHE A 350 17.22 -17.36 -17.70
N GLN A 351 17.35 -18.66 -17.38
CA GLN A 351 17.28 -19.72 -18.40
C GLN A 351 15.93 -19.71 -19.13
N ARG A 352 14.83 -19.48 -18.41
CA ARG A 352 13.50 -19.27 -19.01
C ARG A 352 13.52 -18.10 -19.98
N GLY A 353 14.06 -16.94 -19.57
CA GLY A 353 14.24 -15.78 -20.43
C GLY A 353 15.05 -16.08 -21.70
N VAL A 354 16.13 -16.85 -21.58
CA VAL A 354 16.93 -17.33 -22.73
C VAL A 354 16.07 -18.17 -23.69
N ASN A 355 15.26 -19.08 -23.15
CA ASN A 355 14.43 -19.99 -23.95
C ASN A 355 13.30 -19.26 -24.68
N ILE A 356 12.56 -18.37 -24.00
CA ILE A 356 11.35 -17.75 -24.57
C ILE A 356 11.65 -16.50 -25.40
N SER A 357 12.80 -15.86 -25.21
CA SER A 357 13.19 -14.67 -25.98
C SER A 357 13.62 -15.00 -27.41
N GLY A 358 13.89 -16.27 -27.74
CA GLY A 358 14.43 -16.66 -29.03
C GLY A 358 15.82 -16.03 -29.31
N ASN A 359 16.65 -15.89 -28.27
CA ASN A 359 17.91 -15.15 -28.31
C ASN A 359 17.76 -13.65 -28.64
N GLY A 360 16.69 -13.01 -28.16
CA GLY A 360 16.47 -11.58 -28.28
C GLY A 360 17.49 -10.72 -27.53
N ASN A 361 17.38 -9.40 -27.68
CA ASN A 361 18.16 -8.45 -26.88
C ASN A 361 17.84 -8.63 -25.39
N CYS A 362 18.88 -8.57 -24.55
CA CYS A 362 18.78 -8.76 -23.10
C CYS A 362 19.25 -7.50 -22.36
N LEU A 363 20.53 -7.13 -22.49
CA LEU A 363 21.15 -6.03 -21.74
C LEU A 363 21.61 -4.93 -22.71
N GLY A 364 21.08 -3.73 -22.52
CA GLY A 364 21.37 -2.56 -23.35
C GLY A 364 22.17 -1.52 -22.60
N TYR A 365 23.19 -0.94 -23.20
CA TYR A 365 23.94 0.19 -22.64
C TYR A 365 24.17 1.25 -23.73
N ARG A 366 24.44 2.50 -23.32
CA ARG A 366 24.78 3.56 -24.27
C ARG A 366 25.80 4.53 -23.70
N LYS A 367 26.53 5.17 -24.62
CA LYS A 367 27.32 6.36 -24.33
C LYS A 367 26.47 7.62 -24.59
N PRO A 368 26.82 8.78 -23.99
CA PRO A 368 26.11 10.03 -24.25
C PRO A 368 25.93 10.31 -25.74
N LYS A 369 24.69 10.67 -26.12
CA LYS A 369 24.29 11.00 -27.50
C LYS A 369 24.45 9.85 -28.52
N GLN A 370 24.65 8.62 -28.07
CA GLN A 370 24.69 7.43 -28.93
C GLN A 370 23.43 6.56 -28.74
N PRO A 371 23.05 5.73 -29.72
CA PRO A 371 21.99 4.74 -29.55
C PRO A 371 22.40 3.65 -28.55
N TYR A 372 21.40 2.91 -28.03
CA TYR A 372 21.64 1.73 -27.21
C TYR A 372 22.30 0.61 -28.03
N GLN A 373 23.38 0.06 -27.47
CA GLN A 373 24.02 -1.18 -27.91
C GLN A 373 23.51 -2.32 -27.04
N TRP A 374 23.27 -3.48 -27.63
CA TRP A 374 22.58 -4.60 -26.98
C TRP A 374 23.43 -5.86 -26.97
N LEU A 375 23.44 -6.53 -25.82
CA LEU A 375 23.83 -7.92 -25.67
C LEU A 375 22.58 -8.79 -25.75
N THR A 376 22.65 -9.84 -26.56
CA THR A 376 21.61 -10.87 -26.64
C THR A 376 21.61 -11.78 -25.41
N TYR A 377 20.50 -12.45 -25.12
CA TYR A 377 20.39 -13.43 -24.02
C TYR A 377 21.51 -14.48 -24.07
N LYS A 378 21.83 -15.01 -25.26
CA LYS A 378 22.93 -15.97 -25.42
C LYS A 378 24.28 -15.36 -25.07
N GLN A 379 24.58 -14.15 -25.53
CA GLN A 379 25.85 -13.48 -25.20
C GLN A 379 25.99 -13.25 -23.69
N VAL A 380 24.90 -12.89 -23.01
CA VAL A 380 24.89 -12.69 -21.56
C VAL A 380 25.07 -14.02 -20.83
N SER A 381 24.37 -15.08 -21.24
CA SER A 381 24.55 -16.45 -20.74
C SER A 381 26.00 -16.93 -20.90
N ASP A 382 26.59 -16.76 -22.08
CA ASP A 382 27.95 -17.21 -22.36
C ASP A 382 28.96 -16.44 -21.49
N ARG A 383 28.83 -15.11 -21.38
CA ARG A 383 29.68 -14.28 -20.50
C ARG A 383 29.55 -14.64 -19.02
N THR A 384 28.33 -14.93 -18.58
CA THR A 384 28.01 -15.39 -17.22
C THR A 384 28.75 -16.68 -16.90
N LYS A 385 28.68 -17.66 -17.81
CA LYS A 385 29.39 -18.95 -17.69
C LYS A 385 30.91 -18.74 -17.64
N TYR A 386 31.45 -17.90 -18.52
CA TYR A 386 32.88 -17.58 -18.55
C TYR A 386 33.36 -16.94 -17.26
N LEU A 387 32.68 -15.90 -16.79
CA LEU A 387 33.06 -15.20 -15.55
C LEU A 387 33.02 -16.15 -14.36
N GLY A 388 31.94 -16.91 -14.18
CA GLY A 388 31.84 -17.82 -13.04
C GLY A 388 32.82 -18.99 -13.11
N SER A 389 33.13 -19.52 -14.31
CA SER A 389 34.22 -20.49 -14.45
C SER A 389 35.57 -19.92 -14.06
N GLY A 390 35.82 -18.64 -14.37
CA GLY A 390 37.01 -17.91 -13.92
C GLY A 390 37.06 -17.75 -12.40
N LEU A 391 35.91 -17.52 -11.73
CA LEU A 391 35.83 -17.41 -10.27
C LEU A 391 36.18 -18.72 -9.58
N LEU A 392 35.60 -19.85 -10.01
CA LEU A 392 35.90 -21.17 -9.47
C LEU A 392 37.40 -21.47 -9.54
N GLN A 393 37.98 -21.07 -10.66
CA GLN A 393 39.36 -21.31 -10.93
C GLN A 393 40.33 -20.39 -10.16
N LYS A 394 39.82 -19.33 -9.51
CA LYS A 394 40.51 -18.54 -8.48
C LYS A 394 40.30 -19.07 -7.05
N GLY A 395 39.72 -20.26 -6.91
CA GLY A 395 39.52 -20.91 -5.61
C GLY A 395 38.19 -20.58 -4.93
N CYS A 396 37.29 -19.83 -5.60
CA CYS A 396 35.91 -19.71 -5.14
C CYS A 396 35.24 -21.08 -5.18
N GLN A 397 34.43 -21.40 -4.18
CA GLN A 397 33.69 -22.66 -4.14
C GLN A 397 32.30 -22.49 -4.78
N PRO A 398 31.79 -23.49 -5.53
CA PRO A 398 30.42 -23.47 -6.05
C PRO A 398 29.42 -23.78 -4.92
N SER A 399 29.28 -22.87 -3.96
CA SER A 399 28.54 -23.09 -2.72
C SER A 399 27.80 -21.84 -2.29
N SER A 400 26.64 -22.04 -1.66
CA SER A 400 25.84 -20.99 -1.03
C SER A 400 26.52 -20.33 0.18
N ASP A 401 27.71 -20.80 0.55
CA ASP A 401 28.58 -20.19 1.56
C ASP A 401 29.69 -19.31 0.94
N GLN A 402 29.86 -19.34 -0.38
CA GLN A 402 30.84 -18.52 -1.09
C GLN A 402 30.26 -17.15 -1.43
N PHE A 403 30.71 -16.11 -0.72
CA PHE A 403 30.31 -14.73 -0.98
C PHE A 403 31.20 -14.06 -2.02
N ILE A 404 30.59 -13.41 -3.01
CA ILE A 404 31.26 -12.61 -4.04
C ILE A 404 30.80 -11.16 -3.89
N GLY A 405 31.72 -10.28 -3.49
CA GLY A 405 31.45 -8.86 -3.46
C GLY A 405 31.33 -8.32 -4.88
N ILE A 406 30.32 -7.51 -5.14
CA ILE A 406 30.21 -6.80 -6.40
C ILE A 406 30.15 -5.31 -6.04
N PHE A 407 31.01 -4.47 -6.62
CA PHE A 407 31.14 -3.04 -6.33
C PHE A 407 31.13 -2.19 -7.60
N ALA A 408 29.94 -1.89 -8.11
CA ALA A 408 29.78 -1.18 -9.37
C ALA A 408 28.46 -0.43 -9.43
N GLN A 409 28.44 0.61 -10.27
CA GLN A 409 27.21 1.25 -10.72
C GLN A 409 26.45 0.34 -11.70
N ASN A 410 25.16 0.62 -11.92
CA ASN A 410 24.34 -0.15 -12.85
C ASN A 410 24.93 -0.20 -14.26
N ARG A 411 25.25 -1.41 -14.72
CA ARG A 411 25.77 -1.70 -16.06
C ARG A 411 25.55 -3.17 -16.42
N PRO A 412 25.64 -3.57 -17.71
CA PRO A 412 25.46 -4.97 -18.10
C PRO A 412 26.38 -5.94 -17.36
N GLU A 413 27.63 -5.57 -17.12
CA GLU A 413 28.63 -6.40 -16.43
C GLU A 413 28.22 -6.72 -14.99
N TRP A 414 27.42 -5.86 -14.35
CA TRP A 414 26.86 -6.13 -13.03
C TRP A 414 25.94 -7.34 -13.03
N ILE A 415 25.00 -7.37 -13.98
CA ILE A 415 24.07 -8.50 -14.14
C ILE A 415 24.84 -9.77 -14.52
N ILE A 416 25.82 -9.66 -15.42
CA ILE A 416 26.67 -10.80 -15.78
C ILE A 416 27.39 -11.36 -14.54
N SER A 417 27.87 -10.50 -13.65
CA SER A 417 28.53 -10.89 -12.40
C SER A 417 27.56 -11.54 -11.42
N GLU A 418 26.38 -10.97 -11.24
CA GLU A 418 25.32 -11.52 -10.40
C GLU A 418 24.87 -12.90 -10.87
N TYR A 419 24.58 -13.05 -12.16
CA TYR A 419 24.18 -14.34 -12.73
C TYR A 419 25.34 -15.34 -12.78
N ALA A 420 26.60 -14.88 -12.78
CA ALA A 420 27.74 -15.77 -12.64
C ALA A 420 27.74 -16.39 -11.25
N CYS A 421 27.42 -15.63 -10.20
CA CYS A 421 27.23 -16.19 -8.88
C CYS A 421 26.11 -17.25 -8.87
N TYR A 422 24.93 -16.92 -9.39
CA TYR A 422 23.78 -17.84 -9.40
C TYR A 422 24.03 -19.12 -10.19
N THR A 423 24.71 -19.02 -11.34
CA THR A 423 25.01 -20.17 -12.21
C THR A 423 25.90 -21.20 -11.51
N TYR A 424 26.71 -20.75 -10.55
CA TYR A 424 27.63 -21.61 -9.80
C TYR A 424 27.30 -21.63 -8.31
N SER A 425 26.04 -21.38 -7.96
CA SER A 425 25.51 -21.46 -6.59
C SER A 425 26.24 -20.60 -5.56
N MET A 426 26.99 -19.57 -5.99
CA MET A 426 27.63 -18.58 -5.12
C MET A 426 26.65 -17.46 -4.76
N VAL A 427 26.95 -16.75 -3.67
CA VAL A 427 26.11 -15.67 -3.16
C VAL A 427 26.66 -14.30 -3.56
N ALA A 428 25.84 -13.50 -4.22
CA ALA A 428 26.20 -12.12 -4.53
C ALA A 428 26.10 -11.22 -3.29
N VAL A 429 27.10 -10.37 -3.05
CA VAL A 429 27.09 -9.36 -1.98
C VAL A 429 27.29 -7.97 -2.60
N PRO A 430 26.19 -7.24 -2.88
CA PRO A 430 26.27 -5.90 -3.44
C PRO A 430 26.89 -4.89 -2.47
N LEU A 431 27.89 -4.17 -2.94
CA LEU A 431 28.51 -3.04 -2.26
C LEU A 431 27.99 -1.75 -2.89
N TYR A 432 27.38 -0.88 -2.08
CA TYR A 432 26.88 0.41 -2.56
C TYR A 432 28.04 1.40 -2.76
N ASP A 433 28.08 2.03 -3.94
CA ASP A 433 28.93 3.20 -4.26
C ASP A 433 28.84 4.33 -3.22
N THR A 434 27.70 4.41 -2.54
CA THR A 434 27.30 5.52 -1.68
C THR A 434 27.48 5.26 -0.19
N LEU A 435 27.88 4.05 0.23
CA LEU A 435 28.05 3.71 1.65
C LEU A 435 29.38 4.23 2.24
N GLY A 436 30.28 4.76 1.40
CA GLY A 436 31.57 5.29 1.81
C GLY A 436 32.61 4.18 2.15
N PRO A 437 33.91 4.52 2.21
CA PRO A 437 34.99 3.53 2.36
C PRO A 437 34.92 2.70 3.65
N GLU A 438 34.51 3.30 4.77
CA GLU A 438 34.45 2.62 6.07
C GLU A 438 33.39 1.50 6.10
N ALA A 439 32.22 1.77 5.52
CA ALA A 439 31.17 0.76 5.43
C ALA A 439 31.56 -0.39 4.48
N ILE A 440 32.31 -0.10 3.41
CA ILE A 440 32.84 -1.14 2.51
C ILE A 440 33.78 -2.08 3.26
N VAL A 441 34.71 -1.53 4.06
CA VAL A 441 35.61 -2.33 4.91
C VAL A 441 34.81 -3.19 5.88
N TYR A 442 33.81 -2.59 6.54
CA TYR A 442 32.93 -3.31 7.46
C TYR A 442 32.23 -4.49 6.77
N ILE A 443 31.63 -4.27 5.59
CA ILE A 443 30.89 -5.30 4.85
C ILE A 443 31.82 -6.43 4.40
N VAL A 444 32.96 -6.10 3.80
CA VAL A 444 33.96 -7.08 3.32
C VAL A 444 34.39 -8.01 4.44
N ASN A 445 34.71 -7.44 5.62
CA ASN A 445 35.09 -8.25 6.78
C ASN A 445 33.92 -9.01 7.39
N ARG A 446 32.73 -8.41 7.46
CA ARG A 446 31.56 -9.04 8.06
C ARG A 446 31.13 -10.29 7.29
N ALA A 447 31.16 -10.22 5.96
CA ALA A 447 30.78 -11.31 5.06
C ALA A 447 31.98 -12.18 4.61
N ASP A 448 33.16 -12.01 5.20
CA ASP A 448 34.40 -12.73 4.85
C ASP A 448 34.67 -12.76 3.32
N ILE A 449 34.45 -11.62 2.65
CA ILE A 449 34.49 -11.56 1.19
C ILE A 449 35.94 -11.70 0.70
N SER A 450 36.24 -12.82 0.07
CA SER A 450 37.57 -13.09 -0.50
C SER A 450 37.76 -12.54 -1.91
N VAL A 451 36.66 -12.30 -2.65
CA VAL A 451 36.69 -11.80 -4.03
C VAL A 451 35.72 -10.64 -4.21
N VAL A 452 36.20 -9.51 -4.74
CA VAL A 452 35.37 -8.35 -5.09
C VAL A 452 35.52 -8.03 -6.59
N ILE A 453 34.40 -7.90 -7.29
CA ILE A 453 34.34 -7.46 -8.69
C ILE A 453 33.97 -5.98 -8.72
N CYS A 454 34.79 -5.10 -9.30
CA CYS A 454 34.54 -3.66 -9.33
C CYS A 454 34.57 -3.08 -10.75
N ASP A 455 33.83 -1.98 -10.97
CA ASP A 455 33.75 -1.37 -12.31
C ASP A 455 34.97 -0.55 -12.70
N THR A 456 35.52 0.24 -11.78
CA THR A 456 36.48 1.30 -12.09
C THR A 456 37.82 1.12 -11.37
N PRO A 457 38.96 1.52 -11.99
CA PRO A 457 40.27 1.48 -11.35
C PRO A 457 40.32 2.20 -10.00
N ALA A 458 39.62 3.34 -9.87
CA ALA A 458 39.55 4.10 -8.61
C ALA A 458 38.95 3.28 -7.46
N LYS A 459 37.92 2.45 -7.71
CA LYS A 459 37.37 1.55 -6.70
C LYS A 459 38.33 0.41 -6.37
N ALA A 460 39.04 -0.12 -7.37
CA ALA A 460 40.10 -1.09 -7.15
C ALA A 460 41.22 -0.51 -6.27
N GLU A 461 41.62 0.74 -6.48
CA GLU A 461 42.62 1.45 -5.67
C GLU A 461 42.16 1.62 -4.21
N ILE A 462 40.89 1.96 -3.96
CA ILE A 462 40.33 2.03 -2.61
C ILE A 462 40.46 0.68 -1.89
N LEU A 463 40.11 -0.41 -2.57
CA LEU A 463 40.21 -1.77 -2.01
C LEU A 463 41.67 -2.18 -1.79
N LEU A 464 42.57 -1.88 -2.74
CA LEU A 464 44.00 -2.15 -2.62
C LEU A 464 44.61 -1.40 -1.43
N LYS A 465 44.30 -0.11 -1.27
CA LYS A 465 44.75 0.69 -0.13
C LYS A 465 44.25 0.12 1.20
N ASN A 466 43.00 -0.35 1.25
CA ASN A 466 42.48 -1.00 2.45
C ASN A 466 43.21 -2.32 2.77
N CYS A 467 43.62 -3.09 1.75
CA CYS A 467 44.46 -4.27 1.95
C CYS A 467 45.86 -3.90 2.44
N GLU A 468 46.49 -2.87 1.85
CA GLU A 468 47.81 -2.35 2.26
C GLU A 468 47.79 -1.84 3.71
N ASP A 469 46.73 -1.14 4.10
CA ASP A 469 46.45 -0.68 5.46
C ASP A 469 46.05 -1.81 6.43
N LYS A 470 45.99 -3.07 5.97
CA LYS A 470 45.54 -4.26 6.72
C LYS A 470 44.11 -4.17 7.28
N LYS A 471 43.26 -3.36 6.65
CA LYS A 471 41.85 -3.16 7.04
C LYS A 471 40.92 -4.26 6.52
N THR A 472 41.26 -4.92 5.41
CA THR A 472 40.47 -6.00 4.79
C THR A 472 41.29 -7.28 4.62
N PRO A 473 41.70 -7.96 5.70
CA PRO A 473 42.62 -9.10 5.64
C PRO A 473 42.05 -10.34 4.92
N CYS A 474 40.73 -10.42 4.76
CA CYS A 474 40.06 -11.53 4.07
C CYS A 474 40.05 -11.39 2.54
N LEU A 475 40.23 -10.18 2.00
CA LEU A 475 40.15 -9.89 0.57
C LEU A 475 41.42 -10.38 -0.15
N LYS A 476 41.27 -11.34 -1.07
CA LYS A 476 42.37 -11.99 -1.81
C LYS A 476 42.38 -11.66 -3.29
N THR A 477 41.22 -11.32 -3.89
CA THR A 477 41.11 -11.11 -5.33
C THR A 477 40.22 -9.92 -5.65
N ILE A 478 40.73 -9.02 -6.51
CA ILE A 478 39.95 -7.92 -7.10
C ILE A 478 39.84 -8.17 -8.60
N VAL A 479 38.63 -8.19 -9.12
CA VAL A 479 38.33 -8.37 -10.55
C VAL A 479 37.81 -7.04 -11.10
N LEU A 480 38.50 -6.47 -12.09
CA LEU A 480 38.07 -5.23 -12.72
C LEU A 480 37.20 -5.51 -13.95
N MET A 481 36.07 -4.80 -14.09
CA MET A 481 35.18 -4.92 -15.26
C MET A 481 35.72 -4.20 -16.50
N ASP A 482 36.39 -3.05 -16.31
CA ASP A 482 37.01 -2.28 -17.39
C ASP A 482 38.45 -2.76 -17.69
N LEU A 483 38.98 -2.41 -18.86
CA LEU A 483 40.39 -2.65 -19.20
C LEU A 483 41.31 -1.83 -18.25
N PHE A 484 42.43 -2.40 -17.82
CA PHE A 484 43.40 -1.76 -16.93
C PHE A 484 44.79 -1.68 -17.54
N ASP A 485 45.59 -0.74 -17.03
CA ASP A 485 46.98 -0.54 -17.44
C ASP A 485 47.92 -1.66 -16.97
N LYS A 486 49.01 -1.85 -17.72
CA LYS A 486 50.00 -2.92 -17.51
C LYS A 486 50.65 -2.89 -16.11
N GLU A 487 50.75 -1.70 -15.49
CA GLU A 487 51.34 -1.49 -14.16
C GLU A 487 50.51 -2.08 -13.01
N LEU A 488 49.17 -2.10 -13.13
CA LEU A 488 48.27 -2.78 -12.19
C LEU A 488 48.39 -4.31 -12.30
N LYS A 489 48.65 -4.81 -13.51
CA LYS A 489 48.90 -6.23 -13.79
C LYS A 489 50.17 -6.73 -13.12
N ASP A 490 51.25 -5.94 -13.20
CA ASP A 490 52.57 -6.30 -12.69
C ASP A 490 52.62 -6.30 -11.14
N ARG A 491 51.78 -5.49 -10.48
CA ARG A 491 51.54 -5.55 -9.03
C ARG A 491 50.74 -6.79 -8.62
N GLY A 492 49.71 -7.17 -9.38
CA GLY A 492 48.90 -8.36 -9.11
C GLY A 492 49.63 -9.69 -9.38
N ALA A 493 50.55 -9.72 -10.36
CA ALA A 493 51.34 -10.90 -10.69
C ALA A 493 52.36 -11.30 -9.60
N LYS A 494 52.81 -10.34 -8.77
CA LYS A 494 53.61 -10.64 -7.56
C LYS A 494 52.86 -11.48 -6.51
N VAL A 495 51.56 -11.73 -6.72
CA VAL A 495 50.66 -12.41 -5.76
C VAL A 495 50.11 -13.75 -6.29
N GLY A 496 50.58 -14.25 -7.44
CA GLY A 496 50.43 -15.65 -7.88
C GLY A 496 49.04 -16.08 -8.37
N ILE A 497 48.74 -15.90 -9.67
CA ILE A 497 47.40 -16.14 -10.26
C ILE A 497 47.49 -16.87 -11.62
N GLU A 498 46.81 -18.03 -11.80
CA GLU A 498 46.85 -18.91 -12.99
C GLU A 498 45.44 -19.23 -13.58
N ILE A 499 45.27 -19.86 -14.78
CA ILE A 499 43.98 -20.07 -15.55
C ILE A 499 43.64 -21.56 -15.93
N LEU A 500 42.40 -22.09 -15.75
CA LEU A 500 41.92 -23.49 -16.06
C LEU A 500 40.36 -23.62 -16.26
N SER A 501 39.88 -24.77 -16.76
CA SER A 501 38.52 -25.01 -17.31
C SER A 501 37.54 -25.84 -16.45
N LEU A 502 36.24 -25.77 -16.80
CA LEU A 502 35.08 -26.24 -16.03
C LEU A 502 34.49 -27.60 -16.48
N GLN A 503 34.24 -28.49 -15.53
CA GLN A 503 33.20 -29.54 -15.55
C GLN A 503 32.85 -29.87 -14.07
N GLU A 504 31.57 -30.16 -13.76
CA GLU A 504 31.03 -30.57 -12.43
C GLU A 504 30.49 -29.47 -11.48
N VAL A 505 29.39 -28.77 -11.82
CA VAL A 505 28.65 -27.93 -10.83
C VAL A 505 27.15 -28.23 -10.85
N GLU A 506 26.57 -28.45 -9.66
CA GLU A 506 25.13 -28.63 -9.46
C GLU A 506 24.40 -27.27 -9.40
N PRO A 507 23.23 -27.12 -10.06
CA PRO A 507 22.41 -25.91 -10.00
C PRO A 507 21.94 -25.56 -8.58
N PRO A 508 21.68 -24.27 -8.26
CA PRO A 508 21.19 -23.87 -6.95
C PRO A 508 19.77 -24.39 -6.68
N LYS A 509 19.46 -24.61 -5.40
CA LYS A 509 18.11 -24.92 -4.91
C LYS A 509 17.36 -23.64 -4.50
N PRO A 510 16.02 -23.62 -4.51
CA PRO A 510 15.25 -22.44 -4.11
C PRO A 510 15.58 -21.92 -2.71
N GLU A 511 15.92 -22.80 -1.77
CA GLU A 511 16.24 -22.47 -0.38
C GLU A 511 17.69 -21.96 -0.19
N ASP A 512 18.54 -22.07 -1.21
CA ASP A 512 19.92 -21.61 -1.17
C ASP A 512 19.97 -20.07 -1.19
N LEU A 513 20.96 -19.50 -0.51
CA LEU A 513 21.18 -18.06 -0.51
C LEU A 513 21.52 -17.59 -1.93
N SER A 514 20.86 -16.53 -2.37
CA SER A 514 21.20 -15.86 -3.62
C SER A 514 21.95 -14.57 -3.37
N VAL A 515 21.55 -13.80 -2.35
CA VAL A 515 22.10 -12.47 -2.10
C VAL A 515 22.14 -12.12 -0.62
N VAL A 516 23.20 -11.43 -0.20
CA VAL A 516 23.22 -10.71 1.09
C VAL A 516 23.19 -9.21 0.82
N CYS A 517 22.07 -8.57 1.14
CA CYS A 517 21.89 -7.14 0.95
C CYS A 517 22.17 -6.38 2.25
N PHE A 518 23.19 -5.52 2.25
CA PHE A 518 23.47 -4.65 3.40
C PHE A 518 22.56 -3.42 3.39
N THR A 519 21.78 -3.25 4.46
CA THR A 519 20.91 -2.08 4.67
C THR A 519 21.54 -1.14 5.69
N SER A 520 21.66 0.15 5.37
CA SER A 520 21.94 1.17 6.37
C SER A 520 20.69 1.38 7.24
N GLY A 521 20.72 0.91 8.48
CA GLY A 521 19.69 1.27 9.47
C GLY A 521 19.78 2.74 9.84
N THR A 522 18.74 3.27 10.49
CA THR A 522 18.73 4.65 11.03
C THR A 522 19.69 4.85 12.21
N THR A 523 20.24 3.76 12.77
CA THR A 523 21.13 3.77 13.94
C THR A 523 22.17 2.65 13.82
N GLY A 524 23.37 2.92 13.29
CA GLY A 524 24.54 2.03 13.38
C GLY A 524 25.05 1.40 12.08
N ASN A 525 25.92 0.39 12.22
CA ASN A 525 26.59 -0.31 11.11
C ASN A 525 25.59 -1.02 10.17
N PRO A 526 25.90 -1.15 8.86
CA PRO A 526 25.01 -1.84 7.92
C PRO A 526 24.73 -3.30 8.30
N LYS A 527 23.47 -3.74 8.19
CA LYS A 527 23.06 -5.13 8.49
C LYS A 527 22.87 -5.91 7.19
N GLY A 528 23.46 -7.09 7.07
CA GLY A 528 23.36 -7.93 5.87
C GLY A 528 22.13 -8.84 5.90
N ALA A 529 21.05 -8.48 5.20
CA ALA A 529 19.85 -9.31 5.06
C ALA A 529 20.13 -10.51 4.14
N MET A 530 19.96 -11.74 4.64
CA MET A 530 20.22 -12.98 3.91
C MET A 530 18.97 -13.43 3.14
N LEU A 531 19.02 -13.36 1.81
CA LEU A 531 17.89 -13.65 0.93
C LEU A 531 18.18 -14.86 0.03
N THR A 532 17.23 -15.79 -0.02
CA THR A 532 17.28 -16.98 -0.87
C THR A 532 16.78 -16.72 -2.27
N HIS A 533 17.04 -17.67 -3.18
CA HIS A 533 16.43 -17.66 -4.51
C HIS A 533 14.89 -17.61 -4.44
N GLN A 534 14.26 -18.45 -3.60
CA GLN A 534 12.82 -18.47 -3.41
C GLN A 534 12.28 -17.15 -2.87
N ASN A 535 13.04 -16.46 -2.01
CA ASN A 535 12.61 -15.17 -1.48
C ASN A 535 12.38 -14.14 -2.60
N VAL A 536 13.30 -14.05 -3.55
CA VAL A 536 13.20 -13.11 -4.68
C VAL A 536 12.18 -13.58 -5.72
N VAL A 537 12.19 -14.88 -6.06
CA VAL A 537 11.28 -15.47 -7.06
C VAL A 537 9.82 -15.36 -6.62
N SER A 538 9.51 -15.61 -5.36
CA SER A 538 8.14 -15.49 -4.82
C SER A 538 7.61 -14.05 -4.88
N ASN A 539 8.48 -13.05 -4.69
CA ASN A 539 8.10 -11.64 -4.81
C ASN A 539 7.78 -11.26 -6.27
N ALA A 540 8.66 -11.64 -7.20
CA ALA A 540 8.45 -11.44 -8.63
C ALA A 540 7.18 -12.16 -9.13
N ALA A 541 6.96 -13.39 -8.66
CA ALA A 541 5.78 -14.18 -8.96
C ALA A 541 4.48 -13.52 -8.51
N ALA A 542 4.48 -12.92 -7.31
CA ALA A 542 3.30 -12.22 -6.80
C ALA A 542 2.97 -10.98 -7.63
N PHE A 543 3.98 -10.23 -8.10
CA PHE A 543 3.76 -9.12 -9.03
C PHE A 543 3.18 -9.59 -10.37
N LEU A 544 3.72 -10.66 -10.95
CA LEU A 544 3.19 -11.25 -12.19
C LEU A 544 1.73 -11.67 -12.02
N ARG A 545 1.40 -12.37 -10.93
CA ARG A 545 0.03 -12.76 -10.60
C ARG A 545 -0.91 -11.57 -10.46
N CYS A 546 -0.47 -10.48 -9.81
CA CYS A 546 -1.29 -9.27 -9.67
C CYS A 546 -1.56 -8.56 -11.00
N THR A 547 -0.70 -8.73 -12.02
CA THR A 547 -0.76 -7.98 -13.29
C THR A 547 -1.24 -8.79 -14.49
N GLU A 548 -1.30 -10.12 -14.37
CA GLU A 548 -1.55 -11.09 -15.45
C GLU A 548 -2.76 -10.74 -16.35
N ASN A 549 -3.88 -10.29 -15.76
CA ASN A 549 -5.12 -10.04 -16.50
C ASN A 549 -5.29 -8.60 -16.99
N THR A 550 -4.29 -7.74 -16.81
CA THR A 550 -4.44 -6.29 -17.09
C THR A 550 -3.27 -5.69 -17.86
N VAL A 551 -2.03 -5.92 -17.41
CA VAL A 551 -0.83 -5.32 -17.97
C VAL A 551 0.32 -6.33 -17.93
N GLU A 552 0.11 -7.47 -18.58
CA GLU A 552 1.09 -8.57 -18.64
C GLU A 552 2.45 -8.10 -19.17
N CYS A 553 3.55 -8.59 -18.58
CA CYS A 553 4.92 -8.38 -19.09
C CYS A 553 5.29 -9.49 -20.09
N THR A 554 5.81 -9.09 -21.25
CA THR A 554 6.12 -9.96 -22.38
C THR A 554 7.53 -9.70 -22.90
N SER A 555 8.06 -10.56 -23.77
CA SER A 555 9.37 -10.38 -24.39
C SER A 555 9.52 -9.11 -25.24
N SER A 556 8.41 -8.44 -25.58
CA SER A 556 8.41 -7.15 -26.27
C SER A 556 8.74 -5.95 -25.37
N ASP A 557 8.66 -6.14 -24.04
CA ASP A 557 8.87 -5.08 -23.07
C ASP A 557 10.33 -4.69 -22.90
N ILE A 558 10.50 -3.46 -22.44
CA ILE A 558 11.79 -2.85 -22.19
C ILE A 558 11.74 -2.03 -20.90
N ALA A 559 12.58 -2.41 -19.93
CA ALA A 559 12.74 -1.70 -18.67
C ALA A 559 13.95 -0.77 -18.73
N ILE A 560 13.87 0.38 -18.06
CA ILE A 560 15.07 1.19 -17.77
C ILE A 560 15.63 0.82 -16.39
N SER A 561 16.94 0.63 -16.31
CA SER A 561 17.66 0.39 -15.05
C SER A 561 18.47 1.62 -14.67
N TYR A 562 18.06 2.26 -13.58
CA TYR A 562 18.77 3.41 -12.98
C TYR A 562 18.74 3.38 -11.45
N LEU A 563 17.79 2.65 -10.83
CA LEU A 563 17.79 2.42 -9.40
C LEU A 563 18.95 1.48 -9.06
N PRO A 564 19.73 1.73 -8.00
CA PRO A 564 20.92 0.93 -7.70
C PRO A 564 20.63 -0.58 -7.69
N LEU A 565 21.40 -1.38 -8.43
CA LEU A 565 21.24 -2.85 -8.46
C LEU A 565 21.62 -3.54 -7.13
N ALA A 566 22.20 -2.79 -6.19
CA ALA A 566 22.36 -3.20 -4.80
C ALA A 566 21.05 -3.17 -3.99
N HIS A 567 20.03 -2.47 -4.49
CA HIS A 567 18.72 -2.32 -3.84
C HIS A 567 17.74 -3.39 -4.34
N MET A 568 17.04 -4.05 -3.42
CA MET A 568 16.16 -5.19 -3.76
C MET A 568 15.02 -4.85 -4.72
N PHE A 569 14.50 -3.62 -4.67
CA PHE A 569 13.43 -3.20 -5.58
C PHE A 569 13.83 -3.35 -7.05
N GLU A 570 15.02 -2.88 -7.44
CA GLU A 570 15.50 -3.03 -8.82
C GLU A 570 15.68 -4.52 -9.17
N ARG A 571 16.25 -5.32 -8.27
CA ARG A 571 16.51 -6.75 -8.52
C ARG A 571 15.23 -7.55 -8.75
N VAL A 572 14.15 -7.27 -8.04
CA VAL A 572 12.84 -7.91 -8.28
C VAL A 572 12.29 -7.50 -9.64
N VAL A 573 12.40 -6.23 -10.03
CA VAL A 573 11.99 -5.76 -11.36
C VAL A 573 12.79 -6.49 -12.45
N GLN A 574 14.09 -6.64 -12.26
CA GLN A 574 14.96 -7.40 -13.16
C GLN A 574 14.52 -8.87 -13.26
N ALA A 575 14.22 -9.53 -12.13
CA ALA A 575 13.72 -10.91 -12.11
C ALA A 575 12.41 -11.08 -12.90
N VAL A 576 11.46 -10.13 -12.76
CA VAL A 576 10.23 -10.10 -13.57
C VAL A 576 10.57 -9.97 -15.05
N VAL A 577 11.39 -9.00 -15.43
CA VAL A 577 11.76 -8.72 -16.83
C VAL A 577 12.44 -9.93 -17.49
N TYR A 578 13.39 -10.57 -16.80
CA TYR A 578 14.08 -11.74 -17.34
C TYR A 578 13.18 -12.96 -17.43
N SER A 579 12.29 -13.18 -16.45
CA SER A 579 11.33 -14.31 -16.49
C SER A 579 10.35 -14.24 -17.68
N CYS A 580 10.13 -13.03 -18.20
CA CYS A 580 9.29 -12.75 -19.37
C CYS A 580 10.08 -12.66 -20.69
N GLY A 581 11.41 -12.85 -20.68
CA GLY A 581 12.26 -12.74 -21.88
C GLY A 581 12.37 -11.32 -22.43
N ALA A 582 12.04 -10.31 -21.61
CA ALA A 582 12.07 -8.89 -21.96
C ALA A 582 13.51 -8.33 -21.87
N LYS A 583 13.71 -7.03 -22.08
CA LYS A 583 15.06 -6.44 -22.11
C LYS A 583 15.23 -5.23 -21.20
N VAL A 584 16.47 -4.96 -20.82
CA VAL A 584 16.82 -3.92 -19.84
C VAL A 584 17.82 -2.96 -20.47
N GLY A 585 17.50 -1.68 -20.50
CA GLY A 585 18.43 -0.62 -20.87
C GLY A 585 19.00 0.09 -19.64
N PHE A 586 20.31 0.10 -19.49
CA PHE A 586 21.01 0.83 -18.43
C PHE A 586 21.15 2.31 -18.76
N PHE A 587 20.85 3.16 -17.78
CA PHE A 587 21.15 4.59 -17.87
C PHE A 587 22.66 4.85 -17.95
N GLN A 588 23.03 6.07 -18.35
CA GLN A 588 24.43 6.45 -18.56
C GLN A 588 25.26 6.69 -17.27
N GLY A 589 24.71 6.41 -16.09
CA GLY A 589 25.37 6.64 -14.80
C GLY A 589 25.11 8.01 -14.17
N ASP A 590 24.49 8.94 -14.89
CA ASP A 590 24.14 10.28 -14.39
C ASP A 590 22.63 10.51 -14.42
N ILE A 591 22.04 10.70 -13.23
CA ILE A 591 20.59 10.93 -13.08
C ILE A 591 20.10 12.19 -13.81
N ARG A 592 20.97 13.19 -14.02
CA ARG A 592 20.64 14.42 -14.76
C ARG A 592 20.38 14.15 -16.24
N LEU A 593 20.96 13.07 -16.76
CA LEU A 593 20.79 12.63 -18.15
C LEU A 593 19.68 11.59 -18.32
N LEU A 594 19.00 11.18 -17.23
CA LEU A 594 17.96 10.15 -17.29
C LEU A 594 16.85 10.47 -18.29
N THR A 595 16.43 11.72 -18.43
CA THR A 595 15.42 12.11 -19.44
C THR A 595 15.91 11.88 -20.88
N ASP A 596 17.21 12.05 -21.16
CA ASP A 596 17.81 11.72 -22.46
C ASP A 596 17.81 10.20 -22.70
N ASP A 597 18.13 9.44 -21.65
CA ASP A 597 18.08 7.98 -21.67
C ASP A 597 16.67 7.46 -21.93
N MET A 598 15.66 7.99 -21.24
CA MET A 598 14.25 7.64 -21.44
C MET A 598 13.79 7.91 -22.87
N LYS A 599 14.13 9.08 -23.43
CA LYS A 599 13.78 9.45 -24.81
C LYS A 599 14.39 8.51 -25.85
N THR A 600 15.62 8.08 -25.62
CA THR A 600 16.35 7.20 -26.52
C THR A 600 15.90 5.74 -26.38
N LEU A 601 15.74 5.26 -25.15
CA LEU A 601 15.35 3.87 -24.85
C LEU A 601 13.88 3.60 -25.16
N LYS A 602 13.02 4.61 -24.91
CA LYS A 602 11.55 4.51 -24.97
C LYS A 602 11.03 3.32 -24.17
N PRO A 603 11.25 3.27 -22.84
CA PRO A 603 10.89 2.11 -22.04
C PRO A 603 9.38 1.90 -21.97
N THR A 604 8.95 0.66 -21.71
CA THR A 604 7.56 0.30 -21.42
C THR A 604 7.33 0.10 -19.93
N LEU A 605 8.36 -0.32 -19.21
CA LEU A 605 8.40 -0.51 -17.76
C LEU A 605 9.33 0.51 -17.12
N PHE A 606 8.85 1.21 -16.09
CA PHE A 606 9.66 2.21 -15.40
C PHE A 606 9.51 2.08 -13.88
N PRO A 607 10.42 1.36 -13.19
CA PRO A 607 10.48 1.39 -11.73
C PRO A 607 10.90 2.79 -11.29
N VAL A 608 10.24 3.39 -10.32
CA VAL A 608 10.42 4.82 -10.00
C VAL A 608 10.29 5.09 -8.51
N VAL A 609 10.89 6.17 -8.04
CA VAL A 609 10.77 6.63 -6.64
C VAL A 609 9.95 7.93 -6.55
N PRO A 610 9.22 8.19 -5.45
CA PRO A 610 8.36 9.36 -5.32
C PRO A 610 9.06 10.69 -5.61
N ARG A 611 10.33 10.83 -5.19
CA ARG A 611 11.11 12.06 -5.44
C ARG A 611 11.22 12.39 -6.93
N LEU A 612 11.40 11.39 -7.80
CA LEU A 612 11.47 11.61 -9.23
C LEU A 612 10.08 11.97 -9.79
N LEU A 613 9.02 11.35 -9.28
CA LEU A 613 7.64 11.67 -9.65
C LEU A 613 7.25 13.10 -9.25
N ASN A 614 7.60 13.55 -8.05
CA ASN A 614 7.38 14.92 -7.59
C ASN A 614 8.11 15.91 -8.49
N ARG A 615 9.40 15.66 -8.80
CA ARG A 615 10.16 16.53 -9.73
C ARG A 615 9.50 16.65 -11.11
N VAL A 616 8.90 15.56 -11.60
CA VAL A 616 8.16 15.55 -12.88
C VAL A 616 6.88 16.36 -12.75
N TYR A 617 6.13 16.16 -11.67
CA TYR A 617 4.95 16.95 -11.35
C TYR A 617 5.26 18.45 -11.31
N ASP A 618 6.27 18.86 -10.55
CA ASP A 618 6.67 20.26 -10.39
C ASP A 618 7.06 20.89 -11.73
N LYS A 619 7.80 20.15 -12.56
CA LYS A 619 8.18 20.58 -13.90
C LYS A 619 6.99 20.76 -14.85
N ILE A 620 5.96 19.92 -14.73
CA ILE A 620 4.73 20.07 -15.52
C ILE A 620 3.96 21.32 -15.06
N GLN A 621 3.85 21.51 -13.75
CA GLN A 621 3.14 22.66 -13.17
C GLN A 621 3.85 23.98 -13.48
N SER A 622 5.19 24.04 -13.37
CA SER A 622 5.97 25.24 -13.70
C SER A 622 5.94 25.56 -15.21
N GLY A 623 5.85 24.54 -16.07
CA GLY A 623 5.65 24.71 -17.51
C GLY A 623 4.32 25.41 -17.88
N ALA A 624 3.31 25.38 -17.00
CA ALA A 624 2.05 26.11 -17.14
C ALA A 624 2.20 27.56 -16.65
N ASN A 625 3.03 28.33 -17.35
CA ASN A 625 3.45 29.68 -16.96
C ASN A 625 2.39 30.80 -17.14
N SER A 626 1.25 30.51 -17.76
CA SER A 626 0.15 31.49 -17.93
C SER A 626 -1.18 30.97 -17.37
N SER A 627 -2.06 31.87 -16.95
CA SER A 627 -3.37 31.51 -16.38
C SER A 627 -4.21 30.64 -17.32
N VAL A 628 -4.12 30.90 -18.64
CA VAL A 628 -4.79 30.09 -19.67
C VAL A 628 -4.22 28.67 -19.72
N LYS A 629 -2.89 28.52 -19.74
CA LYS A 629 -2.24 27.20 -19.73
C LYS A 629 -2.54 26.42 -18.46
N ARG A 630 -2.57 27.09 -17.30
CA ARG A 630 -2.95 26.47 -16.02
C ARG A 630 -4.40 26.01 -16.03
N GLY A 631 -5.32 26.84 -16.54
CA GLY A 631 -6.73 26.47 -16.71
C GLY A 631 -6.90 25.26 -17.61
N LEU A 632 -6.22 25.24 -18.77
CA LEU A 632 -6.24 24.12 -19.70
C LEU A 632 -5.64 22.84 -19.08
N LEU A 633 -4.51 22.95 -18.38
CA LEU A 633 -3.86 21.82 -17.70
C LEU A 633 -4.78 21.22 -16.63
N LYS A 634 -5.39 22.05 -15.79
CA LYS A 634 -6.35 21.62 -14.77
C LYS A 634 -7.58 20.94 -15.39
N PHE A 635 -8.12 21.50 -16.46
CA PHE A 635 -9.26 20.91 -17.16
C PHE A 635 -8.91 19.56 -17.81
N ALA A 636 -7.77 19.49 -18.51
CA ALA A 636 -7.28 18.24 -19.10
C ALA A 636 -7.05 17.16 -18.04
N ALA A 637 -6.41 17.51 -16.91
CA ALA A 637 -6.19 16.60 -15.80
C ALA A 637 -7.52 16.14 -15.17
N PHE A 638 -8.50 17.04 -15.02
CA PHE A 638 -9.83 16.70 -14.51
C PHE A 638 -10.55 15.68 -15.41
N MET A 639 -10.57 15.92 -16.73
CA MET A 639 -11.19 14.99 -17.69
C MET A 639 -10.52 13.62 -17.68
N LYS A 640 -9.18 13.58 -17.69
CA LYS A 640 -8.41 12.33 -17.61
C LYS A 640 -8.59 11.61 -16.27
N THR A 641 -8.75 12.33 -15.18
CA THR A 641 -9.05 11.74 -13.86
C THR A 641 -10.43 11.11 -13.84
N ALA A 642 -11.42 11.70 -14.54
CA ALA A 642 -12.75 11.09 -14.68
C ALA A 642 -12.70 9.77 -15.48
N GLU A 643 -11.86 9.69 -16.52
CA GLU A 643 -11.60 8.44 -17.26
C GLU A 643 -10.99 7.36 -16.34
N ILE A 644 -9.99 7.73 -15.54
CA ILE A 644 -9.33 6.81 -14.60
C ILE A 644 -10.33 6.24 -13.58
N LYS A 645 -11.26 7.05 -13.07
CA LYS A 645 -12.31 6.60 -12.14
C LYS A 645 -13.27 5.58 -12.77
N GLN A 646 -13.36 5.56 -14.10
CA GLN A 646 -14.13 4.57 -14.87
C GLN A 646 -13.27 3.35 -15.27
N GLY A 647 -12.01 3.29 -14.82
CA GLY A 647 -11.06 2.22 -15.18
C GLY A 647 -10.39 2.41 -16.53
N ILE A 648 -10.55 3.58 -17.17
CA ILE A 648 -9.97 3.85 -18.49
C ILE A 648 -8.62 4.54 -18.30
N ILE A 649 -7.54 3.81 -18.59
CA ILE A 649 -6.17 4.31 -18.57
C ILE A 649 -5.60 4.22 -19.98
N ARG A 650 -5.34 5.39 -20.58
CA ARG A 650 -4.90 5.54 -21.97
C ARG A 650 -4.00 6.76 -22.12
N ASN A 651 -3.24 6.84 -23.21
CA ASN A 651 -2.35 7.96 -23.52
C ASN A 651 -2.59 8.57 -24.92
N ASP A 652 -3.74 8.29 -25.53
CA ASP A 652 -4.08 8.62 -26.93
C ASP A 652 -5.28 9.57 -27.08
N SER A 653 -5.78 10.13 -25.99
CA SER A 653 -6.92 11.06 -25.98
C SER A 653 -6.58 12.41 -26.62
N ILE A 654 -7.60 13.24 -26.83
CA ILE A 654 -7.40 14.63 -27.28
C ILE A 654 -6.57 15.44 -26.28
N TRP A 655 -6.70 15.18 -24.99
CA TRP A 655 -5.94 15.84 -23.92
C TRP A 655 -4.48 15.43 -23.93
N ASP A 656 -4.20 14.18 -24.29
CA ASP A 656 -2.83 13.71 -24.48
C ASP A 656 -2.17 14.47 -25.62
N LYS A 657 -2.84 14.56 -26.77
CA LYS A 657 -2.32 15.28 -27.96
C LYS A 657 -2.10 16.78 -27.71
N LEU A 658 -3.02 17.44 -26.99
CA LEU A 658 -2.99 18.89 -26.77
C LEU A 658 -2.10 19.32 -25.60
N VAL A 659 -2.07 18.54 -24.51
CA VAL A 659 -1.47 18.96 -23.23
C VAL A 659 -0.32 18.04 -22.82
N PHE A 660 -0.55 16.73 -22.78
CA PHE A 660 0.37 15.81 -22.11
C PHE A 660 1.43 15.16 -22.99
N LYS A 661 1.35 15.28 -24.32
CA LYS A 661 2.26 14.62 -25.27
C LYS A 661 3.73 14.90 -24.97
N LYS A 662 4.09 16.15 -24.66
CA LYS A 662 5.47 16.53 -24.30
C LYS A 662 5.95 15.87 -23.02
N VAL A 663 5.05 15.67 -22.06
CA VAL A 663 5.34 15.00 -20.78
C VAL A 663 5.57 13.52 -21.03
N GLN A 664 4.69 12.88 -21.79
CA GLN A 664 4.80 11.46 -22.16
C GLN A 664 6.08 11.20 -22.97
N GLU A 665 6.39 12.04 -23.95
CA GLU A 665 7.62 11.98 -24.75
C GLU A 665 8.88 12.18 -23.90
N SER A 666 8.82 12.97 -22.81
CA SER A 666 9.94 13.11 -21.88
C SER A 666 10.27 11.80 -21.14
N MET A 667 9.28 10.92 -21.00
CA MET A 667 9.41 9.56 -20.47
C MET A 667 9.56 8.51 -21.58
N GLY A 668 9.87 8.92 -22.81
CA GLY A 668 10.05 8.02 -23.95
C GLY A 668 8.75 7.60 -24.67
N GLY A 669 7.58 8.03 -24.19
CA GLY A 669 6.30 7.93 -24.89
C GLY A 669 5.68 6.54 -24.98
N ARG A 670 6.32 5.49 -24.43
CA ARG A 670 5.83 4.11 -24.46
C ARG A 670 5.61 3.48 -23.09
N VAL A 671 5.83 4.23 -22.02
CA VAL A 671 5.67 3.73 -20.66
C VAL A 671 4.21 3.36 -20.43
N ARG A 672 3.97 2.11 -20.04
CA ARG A 672 2.64 1.56 -19.74
C ARG A 672 2.48 1.16 -18.27
N ILE A 673 3.59 0.79 -17.62
CA ILE A 673 3.62 0.42 -16.20
C ILE A 673 4.73 1.20 -15.50
N MET A 674 4.35 1.81 -14.38
CA MET A 674 5.25 2.41 -13.42
C MET A 674 4.95 1.81 -12.05
N VAL A 675 6.00 1.43 -11.32
CA VAL A 675 5.87 0.97 -9.93
C VAL A 675 6.66 1.94 -9.07
N THR A 676 6.01 2.50 -8.06
CA THR A 676 6.63 3.38 -7.08
C THR A 676 6.57 2.80 -5.68
N GLY A 677 7.61 3.06 -4.90
CA GLY A 677 7.76 2.55 -3.55
C GLY A 677 8.99 3.14 -2.86
N ALA A 678 9.45 2.48 -1.81
CA ALA A 678 10.52 2.90 -0.91
C ALA A 678 10.24 4.16 -0.07
N ALA A 679 9.36 5.06 -0.52
CA ALA A 679 8.91 6.25 0.19
C ALA A 679 7.42 6.52 -0.12
N PRO A 680 6.72 7.31 0.72
CA PRO A 680 5.35 7.73 0.45
C PRO A 680 5.29 8.74 -0.70
N ILE A 681 4.14 8.80 -1.38
CA ILE A 681 3.81 9.80 -2.39
C ILE A 681 2.47 10.48 -2.07
N SER A 682 2.35 11.77 -2.37
CA SER A 682 1.09 12.50 -2.14
C SER A 682 -0.03 11.96 -3.05
N PRO A 683 -1.25 11.73 -2.51
CA PRO A 683 -2.41 11.28 -3.28
C PRO A 683 -2.72 12.17 -4.50
N SER A 684 -2.52 13.48 -4.36
CA SER A 684 -2.79 14.48 -5.40
C SER A 684 -1.81 14.33 -6.58
N VAL A 685 -0.51 14.18 -6.27
CA VAL A 685 0.55 13.97 -7.24
C VAL A 685 0.35 12.66 -7.99
N LEU A 686 0.09 11.57 -7.26
CA LEU A 686 -0.13 10.25 -7.88
C LEU A 686 -1.34 10.26 -8.84
N THR A 687 -2.46 10.85 -8.40
CA THR A 687 -3.66 10.99 -9.24
C THR A 687 -3.37 11.80 -10.51
N PHE A 688 -2.69 12.94 -10.36
CA PHE A 688 -2.33 13.79 -11.48
C PHE A 688 -1.39 13.08 -12.46
N LEU A 689 -0.38 12.36 -11.97
CA LEU A 689 0.60 11.69 -12.84
C LEU A 689 -0.02 10.50 -13.59
N ARG A 690 -0.93 9.74 -12.97
CA ARG A 690 -1.73 8.72 -13.67
C ARG A 690 -2.50 9.35 -14.83
N ALA A 691 -3.12 10.51 -14.59
CA ALA A 691 -3.85 11.27 -15.61
C ALA A 691 -2.92 11.80 -16.71
N ALA A 692 -1.81 12.45 -16.35
CA ALA A 692 -0.91 13.09 -17.29
C ALA A 692 -0.13 12.10 -18.15
N LEU A 693 0.38 11.01 -17.57
CA LEU A 693 1.17 10.02 -18.30
C LEU A 693 0.30 9.01 -19.05
N GLY A 694 -0.95 8.80 -18.59
CA GLY A 694 -1.85 7.85 -19.23
C GLY A 694 -1.40 6.40 -19.09
N CYS A 695 -0.68 6.08 -18.02
CA CYS A 695 -0.13 4.76 -17.72
C CYS A 695 -0.54 4.30 -16.32
N GLN A 696 -0.40 2.99 -16.06
CA GLN A 696 -0.64 2.42 -14.74
C GLN A 696 0.51 2.82 -13.81
N ILE A 697 0.20 3.52 -12.72
CA ILE A 697 1.18 3.84 -11.66
C ILE A 697 0.74 3.14 -10.39
N PHE A 698 1.48 2.09 -10.03
CA PHE A 698 1.24 1.27 -8.85
C PHE A 698 2.09 1.77 -7.68
N GLU A 699 1.50 1.81 -6.50
CA GLU A 699 2.22 2.04 -5.25
C GLU A 699 2.43 0.69 -4.57
N ALA A 700 3.66 0.45 -4.10
CA ALA A 700 4.06 -0.78 -3.44
C ALA A 700 4.81 -0.47 -2.15
N TYR A 701 4.54 -1.25 -1.11
CA TYR A 701 5.24 -1.17 0.16
C TYR A 701 5.95 -2.48 0.48
N GLY A 702 7.13 -2.34 1.08
CA GLY A 702 7.89 -3.38 1.71
C GLY A 702 9.33 -2.92 1.93
N GLN A 703 10.20 -3.87 2.25
CA GLN A 703 11.58 -3.65 2.69
C GLN A 703 12.51 -4.77 2.19
N THR A 704 13.81 -4.61 2.43
CA THR A 704 14.80 -5.62 2.02
C THR A 704 14.54 -6.97 2.68
N GLU A 705 14.14 -6.97 3.95
CA GLU A 705 13.85 -8.14 4.79
C GLU A 705 12.65 -8.96 4.28
N CYS A 706 11.84 -8.43 3.36
CA CYS A 706 10.76 -9.13 2.67
C CYS A 706 10.92 -9.12 1.15
N SER A 707 12.16 -9.02 0.65
CA SER A 707 12.50 -9.07 -0.78
C SER A 707 11.79 -8.01 -1.62
N ALA A 708 11.77 -6.75 -1.15
CA ALA A 708 11.14 -5.58 -1.75
C ALA A 708 9.64 -5.40 -1.51
N GLY A 709 8.75 -6.10 -2.21
CA GLY A 709 7.31 -5.86 -2.12
C GLY A 709 6.62 -6.69 -1.03
N SER A 710 5.54 -6.19 -0.43
CA SER A 710 4.65 -6.98 0.44
C SER A 710 3.20 -6.59 0.28
N THR A 711 2.94 -5.33 -0.05
CA THR A 711 1.65 -4.89 -0.58
C THR A 711 1.82 -4.21 -1.94
N PHE A 712 0.76 -4.24 -2.72
CA PHE A 712 0.73 -3.68 -4.06
C PHE A 712 -0.66 -3.14 -4.37
N SER A 713 -0.73 -1.91 -4.89
CA SER A 713 -1.99 -1.33 -5.36
C SER A 713 -2.47 -2.10 -6.59
N MET A 714 -3.71 -2.61 -6.54
CA MET A 714 -4.22 -3.52 -7.56
C MET A 714 -4.53 -2.80 -8.88
N PRO A 715 -4.36 -3.44 -10.04
CA PRO A 715 -4.87 -2.93 -11.30
C PRO A 715 -6.37 -2.59 -11.22
N GLY A 716 -6.74 -1.41 -11.72
CA GLY A 716 -8.10 -0.87 -11.63
C GLY A 716 -8.40 -0.09 -10.34
N ASP A 717 -7.54 -0.18 -9.33
CA ASP A 717 -7.65 0.67 -8.13
C ASP A 717 -7.13 2.08 -8.43
N TRP A 718 -8.07 2.99 -8.70
CA TRP A 718 -7.77 4.39 -8.91
C TRP A 718 -7.61 5.19 -7.61
N THR A 719 -7.97 4.61 -6.46
CA THR A 719 -7.86 5.29 -5.17
C THR A 719 -6.39 5.46 -4.77
N THR A 720 -6.15 6.37 -3.83
CA THR A 720 -4.81 6.84 -3.46
C THR A 720 -4.72 7.03 -1.95
N GLY A 721 -3.49 7.21 -1.43
CA GLY A 721 -3.24 7.34 0.01
C GLY A 721 -3.19 6.00 0.75
N HIS A 722 -2.89 4.92 0.03
CA HIS A 722 -2.67 3.57 0.55
C HIS A 722 -1.62 2.85 -0.31
N VAL A 723 -1.02 1.80 0.24
CA VAL A 723 0.02 0.98 -0.42
C VAL A 723 -0.52 -0.34 -0.96
N GLY A 724 -1.85 -0.47 -1.01
CA GLY A 724 -2.56 -1.56 -1.68
C GLY A 724 -2.84 -2.77 -0.79
N ALA A 725 -3.14 -3.90 -1.41
CA ALA A 725 -3.48 -5.14 -0.71
C ALA A 725 -2.24 -6.04 -0.55
N PRO A 726 -2.24 -7.03 0.38
CA PRO A 726 -1.16 -8.00 0.48
C PRO A 726 -0.90 -8.72 -0.85
N LEU A 727 0.38 -8.85 -1.21
CA LEU A 727 0.82 -9.65 -2.36
C LEU A 727 0.47 -11.13 -2.16
N ALA A 728 0.36 -11.87 -3.27
CA ALA A 728 0.04 -13.31 -3.26
C ALA A 728 1.07 -14.19 -2.53
N CYS A 729 2.27 -13.67 -2.28
CA CYS A 729 3.29 -14.33 -1.47
C CYS A 729 3.26 -13.92 0.01
N ASN A 730 2.28 -13.13 0.47
CA ASN A 730 2.24 -12.58 1.82
C ASN A 730 0.95 -12.81 2.59
N ILE A 731 1.13 -13.01 3.90
CA ILE A 731 0.13 -12.81 4.94
C ILE A 731 0.62 -11.65 5.82
N ILE A 732 -0.27 -10.71 6.12
CA ILE A 732 0.06 -9.51 6.89
C ILE A 732 -0.91 -9.35 8.05
N LYS A 733 -0.41 -9.19 9.27
CA LYS A 733 -1.20 -8.81 10.46
C LYS A 733 -0.76 -7.44 10.97
N LEU A 734 -1.58 -6.83 11.82
CA LEU A 734 -1.19 -5.68 12.63
C LEU A 734 -1.05 -6.13 14.08
N ASP A 735 0.09 -5.88 14.69
CA ASP A 735 0.35 -6.18 16.09
C ASP A 735 0.22 -4.91 16.94
N ASP A 736 -0.20 -5.05 18.20
CA ASP A 736 -0.41 -3.92 19.09
C ASP A 736 0.92 -3.22 19.39
N VAL A 737 0.91 -1.89 19.44
CA VAL A 737 2.03 -1.07 19.91
C VAL A 737 1.52 -0.20 21.04
N GLU A 738 1.41 -0.81 22.22
CA GLU A 738 0.80 -0.22 23.41
C GLU A 738 1.46 1.11 23.80
N GLU A 739 2.79 1.21 23.67
CA GLU A 739 3.53 2.42 24.03
C GLU A 739 3.15 3.61 23.15
N MET A 740 2.63 3.36 21.95
CA MET A 740 2.20 4.36 20.98
C MET A 740 0.67 4.44 20.86
N SER A 741 -0.08 3.70 21.70
CA SER A 741 -1.54 3.62 21.67
C SER A 741 -2.13 3.18 20.32
N TYR A 742 -1.39 2.37 19.55
CA TYR A 742 -1.93 1.71 18.36
C TYR A 742 -2.39 0.30 18.71
N PHE A 743 -3.65 0.01 18.42
CA PHE A 743 -4.29 -1.27 18.73
C PHE A 743 -4.90 -1.89 17.49
N SER A 744 -4.59 -3.16 17.26
CA SER A 744 -5.08 -3.99 16.16
C SER A 744 -6.60 -4.05 16.15
N SER A 745 -7.26 -3.92 17.31
CA SER A 745 -8.71 -3.77 17.46
C SER A 745 -9.27 -2.54 16.72
N ASN A 746 -8.46 -1.49 16.58
CA ASN A 746 -8.78 -0.27 15.85
C ASN A 746 -8.31 -0.33 14.38
N ASN A 747 -7.91 -1.51 13.90
CA ASN A 747 -7.27 -1.72 12.60
C ASN A 747 -5.95 -0.95 12.43
N GLU A 748 -5.22 -0.69 13.51
CA GLU A 748 -3.94 0.03 13.52
C GLU A 748 -2.89 -0.77 14.29
N GLY A 749 -1.61 -0.71 13.92
CA GLY A 749 -0.57 -1.45 14.64
C GLY A 749 0.71 -1.63 13.84
N GLU A 750 1.69 -2.31 14.43
CA GLU A 750 2.91 -2.68 13.73
C GLU A 750 2.59 -3.67 12.62
N VAL A 751 3.07 -3.39 11.41
CA VAL A 751 2.89 -4.30 10.27
C VAL A 751 3.80 -5.51 10.48
N CYS A 752 3.20 -6.69 10.58
CA CYS A 752 3.93 -7.95 10.68
C CYS A 752 3.67 -8.79 9.44
N ILE A 753 4.74 -9.28 8.82
CA ILE A 753 4.68 -9.93 7.50
C ILE A 753 5.17 -11.37 7.61
N LYS A 754 4.44 -12.30 6.99
CA LYS A 754 4.84 -13.70 6.87
C LYS A 754 4.68 -14.16 5.42
N GLY A 755 5.63 -14.94 4.92
CA GLY A 755 5.58 -15.48 3.56
C GLY A 755 6.92 -15.96 3.03
N PRO A 756 6.93 -16.69 1.90
CA PRO A 756 8.16 -17.17 1.26
C PRO A 756 9.13 -16.07 0.80
N ASN A 757 8.72 -14.79 0.77
CA ASN A 757 9.59 -13.66 0.44
C ASN A 757 10.35 -13.08 1.65
N VAL A 758 10.03 -13.52 2.87
CA VAL A 758 10.70 -13.08 4.10
C VAL A 758 12.09 -13.71 4.20
N PHE A 759 13.09 -12.87 4.49
CA PHE A 759 14.50 -13.24 4.61
C PHE A 759 14.78 -14.32 5.67
N LYS A 760 15.95 -14.96 5.59
CA LYS A 760 16.38 -15.92 6.62
C LYS A 760 16.82 -15.27 7.94
N GLY A 761 17.13 -13.98 7.91
CA GLY A 761 17.70 -13.23 9.02
C GLY A 761 18.89 -12.38 8.59
N TYR A 762 19.60 -11.83 9.58
CA TYR A 762 20.78 -11.01 9.36
C TYR A 762 22.08 -11.82 9.51
N LEU A 763 23.02 -11.59 8.57
CA LEU A 763 24.28 -12.30 8.51
C LEU A 763 25.11 -12.09 9.78
N LYS A 764 25.41 -13.20 10.47
CA LYS A 764 26.18 -13.27 11.73
C LYS A 764 25.62 -12.38 12.86
N ASP A 765 24.32 -12.09 12.84
CA ASP A 765 23.65 -11.22 13.82
C ASP A 765 22.36 -11.86 14.36
N PRO A 766 22.48 -12.88 15.24
CA PRO A 766 21.33 -13.63 15.75
C PRO A 766 20.43 -12.76 16.64
N GLU A 767 20.98 -11.78 17.35
CA GLU A 767 20.21 -10.86 18.21
C GLU A 767 19.28 -9.98 17.37
N LYS A 768 19.81 -9.28 16.35
CA LYS A 768 18.98 -8.49 15.45
C LYS A 768 18.04 -9.34 14.61
N THR A 769 18.40 -10.59 14.35
CA THR A 769 17.51 -11.55 13.68
C THR A 769 16.31 -11.88 14.57
N ALA A 770 16.53 -12.19 15.84
CA ALA A 770 15.45 -12.49 16.79
C ALA A 770 14.59 -11.25 17.14
N GLU A 771 15.15 -10.04 17.06
CA GLU A 771 14.38 -8.79 17.16
C GLU A 771 13.44 -8.58 15.96
N ALA A 772 13.85 -9.01 14.76
CA ALA A 772 13.09 -8.78 13.52
C ALA A 772 12.16 -9.94 13.15
N LEU A 773 12.53 -11.18 13.46
CA LEU A 773 11.75 -12.40 13.20
C LEU A 773 11.35 -13.04 14.52
N ASP A 774 10.05 -13.13 14.75
CA ASP A 774 9.53 -13.86 15.91
C ASP A 774 9.59 -15.39 15.72
N LYS A 775 9.26 -16.12 16.80
CA LYS A 775 9.28 -17.60 16.82
C LYS A 775 8.26 -18.23 15.88
N ASP A 776 7.22 -17.48 15.51
CA ASP A 776 6.16 -17.92 14.61
C ASP A 776 6.47 -17.57 13.14
N GLY A 777 7.63 -16.95 12.87
CA GLY A 777 8.09 -16.56 11.54
C GLY A 777 7.45 -15.28 11.01
N TRP A 778 6.97 -14.39 11.88
CA TRP A 778 6.55 -13.05 11.50
C TRP A 778 7.73 -12.09 11.51
N LEU A 779 7.89 -11.38 10.41
CA LEU A 779 8.77 -10.22 10.28
C LEU A 779 8.09 -8.99 10.87
N HIS A 780 8.63 -8.48 11.97
CA HIS A 780 8.28 -7.19 12.55
C HIS A 780 8.95 -6.07 11.76
N THR A 781 8.16 -5.29 11.01
CA THR A 781 8.72 -4.29 10.09
C THR A 781 9.20 -3.03 10.80
N GLY A 782 8.70 -2.75 12.01
CA GLY A 782 8.86 -1.47 12.66
C GLY A 782 8.10 -0.32 12.00
N ASP A 783 7.29 -0.57 10.97
CA ASP A 783 6.38 0.41 10.37
C ASP A 783 4.96 0.20 10.94
N ILE A 784 4.24 1.29 11.21
CA ILE A 784 2.85 1.26 11.68
C ILE A 784 1.91 1.38 10.49
N GLY A 785 1.00 0.41 10.40
CA GLY A 785 -0.02 0.33 9.36
C GLY A 785 -1.41 0.56 9.90
N LYS A 786 -2.32 0.94 9.00
CA LYS A 786 -3.76 0.99 9.21
C LYS A 786 -4.47 0.26 8.09
N TRP A 787 -5.37 -0.65 8.43
CA TRP A 787 -6.27 -1.22 7.44
C TRP A 787 -7.40 -0.26 7.10
N LEU A 788 -7.61 -0.03 5.81
CA LEU A 788 -8.74 0.73 5.30
C LEU A 788 -9.97 -0.16 5.07
N PRO A 789 -11.19 0.40 5.05
CA PRO A 789 -12.43 -0.37 4.85
C PRO A 789 -12.48 -1.16 3.53
N ASN A 790 -11.77 -0.70 2.50
CA ASN A 790 -11.65 -1.36 1.20
C ASN A 790 -10.63 -2.52 1.18
N GLY A 791 -10.02 -2.85 2.31
CA GLY A 791 -9.07 -3.96 2.43
C GLY A 791 -7.61 -3.59 2.17
N THR A 792 -7.30 -2.34 1.80
CA THR A 792 -5.92 -1.91 1.54
C THR A 792 -5.21 -1.46 2.81
N LEU A 793 -3.88 -1.54 2.79
CA LEU A 793 -3.01 -1.09 3.86
C LEU A 793 -2.58 0.35 3.62
N LYS A 794 -2.58 1.17 4.67
CA LYS A 794 -1.97 2.50 4.68
C LYS A 794 -0.84 2.51 5.71
N ILE A 795 0.36 2.92 5.31
CA ILE A 795 1.43 3.17 6.27
C ILE A 795 1.21 4.54 6.88
N ILE A 796 1.18 4.61 8.20
CA ILE A 796 0.88 5.83 8.95
C ILE A 796 2.03 6.31 9.81
N ASP A 797 2.97 5.43 10.21
CA ASP A 797 4.07 5.81 11.09
C ASP A 797 5.25 4.82 11.08
N ARG A 798 6.31 5.11 11.85
CA ARG A 798 7.49 4.26 12.09
C ARG A 798 7.84 4.19 13.57
N LYS A 799 7.79 2.99 14.15
CA LYS A 799 8.08 2.70 15.57
C LYS A 799 9.40 3.30 16.08
N LYS A 800 10.43 3.39 15.22
CA LYS A 800 11.78 3.87 15.58
C LYS A 800 12.06 5.35 15.28
N ASN A 801 11.21 6.05 14.52
CA ASN A 801 11.45 7.44 14.11
C ASN A 801 10.57 8.45 14.85
N ILE A 802 9.88 8.00 15.90
CA ILE A 802 8.99 8.80 16.71
C ILE A 802 9.72 9.28 17.96
N PHE A 803 9.45 10.52 18.32
CA PHE A 803 9.82 11.04 19.62
C PHE A 803 8.58 11.53 20.34
N LYS A 804 8.63 11.46 21.66
CA LYS A 804 7.58 11.95 22.55
C LYS A 804 7.92 13.39 22.93
N LEU A 805 6.96 14.31 22.91
CA LEU A 805 7.10 15.67 23.43
C LEU A 805 6.83 15.72 24.94
N ALA A 806 7.15 16.84 25.60
CA ALA A 806 7.01 16.99 27.05
C ALA A 806 5.58 16.75 27.58
N GLN A 807 4.56 17.07 26.79
CA GLN A 807 3.14 16.81 27.10
C GLN A 807 2.73 15.34 26.96
N GLY A 808 3.64 14.46 26.53
CA GLY A 808 3.40 13.04 26.39
C GLY A 808 2.84 12.60 25.05
N GLU A 809 2.63 13.52 24.12
CA GLU A 809 2.20 13.24 22.74
C GLU A 809 3.34 12.66 21.91
N TYR A 810 3.04 11.63 21.12
CA TYR A 810 3.98 11.01 20.18
C TYR A 810 3.92 11.71 18.82
N ILE A 811 5.08 11.99 18.25
CA ILE A 811 5.20 12.72 16.99
C ILE A 811 5.86 11.85 15.93
N ALA A 812 5.16 11.72 14.80
CA ALA A 812 5.65 11.14 13.56
C ALA A 812 6.23 12.26 12.67
N PRO A 813 7.54 12.54 12.71
CA PRO A 813 8.07 13.70 11.99
C PRO A 813 7.98 13.51 10.47
N GLU A 814 8.07 12.28 9.95
CA GLU A 814 7.93 12.01 8.51
C GLU A 814 6.52 12.34 7.99
N LYS A 815 5.46 12.12 8.80
CA LYS A 815 4.10 12.52 8.45
C LYS A 815 4.01 14.04 8.22
N ILE A 816 4.65 14.80 9.10
CA ILE A 816 4.64 16.26 9.08
C ILE A 816 5.49 16.78 7.91
N GLU A 817 6.68 16.21 7.70
CA GLU A 817 7.57 16.54 6.58
C GLU A 817 6.90 16.35 5.22
N ASN A 818 6.16 15.24 5.04
CA ASN A 818 5.43 14.97 3.80
C ASN A 818 4.33 15.98 3.50
N VAL A 819 3.76 16.62 4.53
CA VAL A 819 2.79 17.70 4.35
C VAL A 819 3.51 19.00 4.01
N TYR A 820 4.57 19.33 4.74
CA TYR A 820 5.28 20.59 4.58
C TYR A 820 6.07 20.71 3.28
N ILE A 821 6.51 19.58 2.69
CA ILE A 821 7.16 19.60 1.38
C ILE A 821 6.22 20.00 0.24
N GLU A 822 4.90 20.07 0.49
CA GLU A 822 3.93 20.62 -0.48
C GLU A 822 3.96 22.15 -0.56
N SER A 823 4.67 22.83 0.36
CA SER A 823 4.91 24.27 0.32
C SER A 823 5.81 24.62 -0.87
N ALA A 824 5.29 25.43 -1.80
CA ALA A 824 5.97 25.75 -3.06
C ALA A 824 7.43 26.25 -2.93
N PRO A 825 7.79 27.11 -1.94
CA PRO A 825 9.18 27.53 -1.78
C PRO A 825 10.09 26.48 -1.11
N VAL A 826 9.58 25.33 -0.65
CA VAL A 826 10.32 24.32 0.12
C VAL A 826 10.79 23.19 -0.79
N ALA A 827 12.11 22.99 -0.90
CA ALA A 827 12.68 21.84 -1.62
C ALA A 827 12.90 20.63 -0.71
N GLN A 828 13.33 20.85 0.54
CA GLN A 828 13.50 19.81 1.56
C GLN A 828 13.12 20.37 2.94
N VAL A 829 12.59 19.49 3.79
CA VAL A 829 12.24 19.83 5.17
C VAL A 829 12.66 18.70 6.10
N PHE A 830 13.18 19.07 7.26
CA PHE A 830 13.49 18.17 8.36
C PHE A 830 12.83 18.68 9.63
N VAL A 831 11.92 17.90 10.20
CA VAL A 831 11.20 18.20 11.44
C VAL A 831 11.90 17.49 12.59
N HIS A 832 12.10 18.23 13.68
CA HIS A 832 12.72 17.76 14.89
C HIS A 832 11.91 18.15 16.13
N GLY A 833 11.96 17.28 17.13
CA GLY A 833 11.37 17.50 18.45
C GLY A 833 12.21 16.81 19.53
N GLU A 834 12.24 17.40 20.71
CA GLU A 834 12.93 16.87 21.90
C GLU A 834 11.91 16.53 22.98
N SER A 835 12.19 15.49 23.78
CA SER A 835 11.26 15.05 24.82
C SER A 835 11.06 15.99 25.99
N LEU A 836 11.95 16.97 26.14
CA LEU A 836 11.81 18.03 27.14
C LEU A 836 11.13 19.29 26.58
N ARG A 837 10.75 19.30 25.31
CA ARG A 837 10.15 20.46 24.62
C ARG A 837 8.69 20.16 24.28
N SER A 838 7.87 21.21 24.26
CA SER A 838 6.42 21.08 24.02
C SER A 838 5.98 21.35 22.58
N TYR A 839 6.92 21.70 21.70
CA TYR A 839 6.68 22.08 20.32
C TYR A 839 7.81 21.58 19.41
N LEU A 840 7.53 21.59 18.10
CA LEU A 840 8.45 21.15 17.06
C LEU A 840 9.19 22.31 16.41
N ILE A 841 10.33 22.00 15.81
CA ILE A 841 11.11 22.92 14.98
C ILE A 841 11.38 22.30 13.60
N GLY A 842 11.62 23.14 12.61
CA GLY A 842 11.93 22.72 11.24
C GLY A 842 13.28 23.22 10.74
N ILE A 843 13.95 22.41 9.91
CA ILE A 843 15.08 22.83 9.08
C ILE A 843 14.60 22.75 7.64
N VAL A 844 14.62 23.88 6.93
CA VAL A 844 14.06 24.02 5.59
C VAL A 844 15.16 24.37 4.62
N VAL A 845 15.24 23.63 3.51
CA VAL A 845 16.03 24.01 2.34
C VAL A 845 15.08 24.54 1.28
N PRO A 846 15.15 25.82 0.90
CA PRO A 846 14.28 26.38 -0.12
C PRO A 846 14.65 25.93 -1.53
N ASP A 847 13.67 25.95 -2.44
CA ASP A 847 13.91 25.75 -3.86
C ASP A 847 14.53 27.01 -4.47
N ALA A 848 15.75 26.89 -5.01
CA ALA A 848 16.51 28.02 -5.55
C ALA A 848 15.88 28.66 -6.80
N GLU A 849 15.05 27.92 -7.55
CA GLU A 849 14.36 28.43 -8.73
C GLU A 849 13.03 29.12 -8.34
N ILE A 850 12.33 28.61 -7.32
CA ILE A 850 10.99 29.09 -6.92
C ILE A 850 11.06 30.20 -5.86
N LEU A 851 12.04 30.16 -4.95
CA LEU A 851 12.16 31.12 -3.84
C LEU A 851 12.19 32.59 -4.30
N PRO A 852 12.90 32.98 -5.38
CA PRO A 852 12.89 34.36 -5.84
C PRO A 852 11.51 34.86 -6.28
N GLU A 853 10.72 34.02 -6.96
CA GLU A 853 9.35 34.38 -7.36
C GLU A 853 8.41 34.46 -6.14
N PHE A 854 8.60 33.56 -5.17
CA PHE A 854 7.86 33.59 -3.90
C PHE A 854 8.16 34.87 -3.10
N ALA A 855 9.44 35.23 -2.94
CA ALA A 855 9.85 36.45 -2.25
C ALA A 855 9.40 37.72 -2.96
N ALA A 856 9.38 37.73 -4.30
CA ALA A 856 8.90 38.87 -5.07
C ALA A 856 7.43 39.20 -4.80
N LYS A 857 6.58 38.20 -4.49
CA LYS A 857 5.17 38.41 -4.09
C LYS A 857 5.04 39.13 -2.74
N LEU A 858 6.08 39.07 -1.92
CA LEU A 858 6.19 39.77 -0.63
C LEU A 858 6.86 41.15 -0.76
N GLY A 859 7.24 41.55 -1.98
CA GLY A 859 7.98 42.80 -2.23
C GLY A 859 9.48 42.71 -1.91
N VAL A 860 10.02 41.52 -1.62
CA VAL A 860 11.43 41.29 -1.28
C VAL A 860 12.18 40.81 -2.53
N LYS A 861 13.34 41.43 -2.82
CA LYS A 861 14.24 41.02 -3.90
C LYS A 861 15.66 40.89 -3.36
N GLY A 862 16.41 39.93 -3.88
CA GLY A 862 17.80 39.68 -3.50
C GLY A 862 18.34 38.44 -4.18
N SER A 863 19.62 38.17 -3.99
CA SER A 863 20.24 36.88 -4.28
C SER A 863 19.65 35.77 -3.41
N PHE A 864 19.79 34.51 -3.83
CA PHE A 864 19.27 33.36 -3.08
C PHE A 864 19.70 33.36 -1.61
N GLU A 865 20.98 33.64 -1.35
CA GLU A 865 21.54 33.69 0.01
C GLU A 865 20.97 34.83 0.86
N GLU A 866 20.70 35.99 0.25
CA GLU A 866 20.07 37.14 0.93
C GLU A 866 18.60 36.84 1.26
N LEU A 867 17.88 36.19 0.34
CA LEU A 867 16.49 35.77 0.55
C LEU A 867 16.37 34.75 1.69
N CYS A 868 17.29 33.79 1.76
CA CYS A 868 17.34 32.79 2.83
C CYS A 868 17.59 33.41 4.22
N LYS A 869 18.28 34.55 4.30
CA LYS A 869 18.54 35.29 5.55
C LYS A 869 17.44 36.28 5.92
N ASN A 870 16.45 36.50 5.05
CA ASN A 870 15.43 37.52 5.26
C ASN A 870 14.32 37.06 6.23
N PRO A 871 14.08 37.76 7.35
CA PRO A 871 13.05 37.36 8.33
C PRO A 871 11.62 37.34 7.78
N ALA A 872 11.28 38.22 6.82
CA ALA A 872 9.95 38.26 6.22
C ALA A 872 9.72 37.04 5.31
N VAL A 873 10.76 36.59 4.60
CA VAL A 873 10.72 35.37 3.79
C VAL A 873 10.61 34.14 4.69
N LYS A 874 11.40 34.08 5.77
CA LYS A 874 11.32 33.04 6.80
C LYS A 874 9.91 32.89 7.36
N LYS A 875 9.30 34.00 7.76
CA LYS A 875 7.93 34.02 8.30
C LYS A 875 6.90 33.56 7.26
N ALA A 876 7.01 34.02 6.02
CA ALA A 876 6.07 33.63 4.96
C ALA A 876 6.15 32.13 4.64
N ILE A 877 7.35 31.53 4.66
CA ILE A 877 7.51 30.08 4.50
C ILE A 877 6.86 29.33 5.67
N LEU A 878 7.09 29.79 6.91
CA LEU A 878 6.48 29.19 8.10
C LEU A 878 4.95 29.25 8.04
N ASP A 879 4.39 30.41 7.71
CA ASP A 879 2.95 30.63 7.64
C ASP A 879 2.31 29.73 6.57
N ASP A 880 2.95 29.55 5.41
CA ASP A 880 2.47 28.66 4.34
C ASP A 880 2.52 27.18 4.75
N MET A 881 3.62 26.75 5.38
CA MET A 881 3.75 25.39 5.94
C MET A 881 2.67 25.11 6.99
N VAL A 882 2.45 26.02 7.94
CA VAL A 882 1.44 25.86 9.00
C VAL A 882 0.02 25.84 8.41
N ARG A 883 -0.25 26.67 7.39
CA ARG A 883 -1.52 26.65 6.65
C ARG A 883 -1.77 25.28 6.02
N LEU A 884 -0.80 24.73 5.27
CA LEU A 884 -0.88 23.40 4.68
C LEU A 884 -1.05 22.31 5.75
N GLY A 885 -0.33 22.43 6.86
CA GLY A 885 -0.50 21.55 8.02
C GLY A 885 -1.93 21.50 8.53
N ARG A 886 -2.60 22.66 8.67
CA ARG A 886 -4.00 22.74 9.12
C ARG A 886 -4.95 22.13 8.10
N GLU A 887 -4.73 22.41 6.81
CA GLU A 887 -5.53 21.85 5.71
C GLU A 887 -5.41 20.31 5.63
N ALA A 888 -4.22 19.77 5.95
CA ALA A 888 -3.96 18.34 6.02
C ALA A 888 -4.41 17.68 7.34
N GLY A 889 -4.97 18.45 8.29
CA GLY A 889 -5.46 17.96 9.58
C GLY A 889 -4.38 17.70 10.63
N LEU A 890 -3.20 18.31 10.52
CA LEU A 890 -2.18 18.27 11.57
C LEU A 890 -2.68 19.00 12.83
N LYS A 891 -2.51 18.35 13.99
CA LYS A 891 -2.86 18.91 15.30
C LYS A 891 -1.93 20.07 15.66
N SER A 892 -2.33 20.93 16.59
CA SER A 892 -1.53 22.09 17.02
C SER A 892 -0.12 21.73 17.47
N PHE A 893 0.06 20.59 18.14
CA PHE A 893 1.37 20.10 18.59
C PHE A 893 2.20 19.41 17.49
N GLU A 894 1.57 19.06 16.36
CA GLU A 894 2.26 18.55 15.16
C GLU A 894 2.77 19.70 14.27
N GLN A 895 2.48 20.95 14.63
CA GLN A 895 2.90 22.13 13.87
C GLN A 895 4.27 22.62 14.34
N VAL A 896 5.18 22.89 13.40
CA VAL A 896 6.46 23.53 13.74
C VAL A 896 6.23 24.97 14.21
N LYS A 897 6.89 25.35 15.31
CA LYS A 897 6.77 26.67 15.92
C LYS A 897 7.77 27.66 15.31
N ASP A 898 8.94 27.18 14.92
CA ASP A 898 9.98 27.98 14.28
C ASP A 898 10.80 27.13 13.29
N LEU A 899 11.53 27.80 12.39
CA LEU A 899 12.35 27.15 11.38
C LEU A 899 13.73 27.80 11.18
N TYR A 900 14.70 26.98 10.78
CA TYR A 900 16.00 27.43 10.27
C TYR A 900 16.03 27.23 8.75
N ILE A 901 16.47 28.25 8.01
CA ILE A 901 16.63 28.16 6.55
C ILE A 901 18.07 27.81 6.24
N HIS A 902 18.26 26.66 5.60
CA HIS A 902 19.55 26.19 5.12
C HIS A 902 19.66 26.36 3.60
N THR A 903 20.83 26.73 3.10
CA THR A 903 21.05 27.07 1.68
C THR A 903 21.51 25.88 0.83
N GLU A 904 22.07 24.84 1.45
CA GLU A 904 22.57 23.66 0.75
C GLU A 904 21.55 22.52 0.80
N LEU A 905 21.37 21.78 -0.30
CA LEU A 905 20.50 20.61 -0.31
C LEU A 905 21.12 19.48 0.52
N PHE A 906 20.30 18.77 1.29
CA PHE A 906 20.71 17.49 1.85
C PHE A 906 21.00 16.53 0.70
N SER A 907 22.18 15.93 0.70
CA SER A 907 22.64 15.04 -0.36
C SER A 907 23.29 13.79 0.23
N ILE A 908 23.65 12.86 -0.66
CA ILE A 908 24.46 11.70 -0.27
C ILE A 908 25.91 12.15 -0.06
N GLU A 909 26.40 13.10 -0.86
CA GLU A 909 27.79 13.58 -0.79
C GLU A 909 28.08 14.31 0.53
N ASN A 910 27.16 15.13 1.04
CA ASN A 910 27.31 15.76 2.37
C ASN A 910 26.90 14.84 3.52
N GLY A 911 26.58 13.57 3.23
CA GLY A 911 26.33 12.54 4.23
C GLY A 911 24.96 12.61 4.91
N LEU A 912 24.15 13.64 4.63
CA LEU A 912 22.85 13.89 5.29
C LEU A 912 21.71 13.00 4.77
N LEU A 913 21.85 12.45 3.56
CA LEU A 913 20.90 11.48 2.99
C LEU A 913 21.49 10.08 2.89
N THR A 914 20.62 9.08 3.02
CA THR A 914 20.85 7.68 2.65
C THR A 914 20.93 7.52 1.12
N PRO A 915 21.46 6.39 0.62
CA PRO A 915 21.45 6.07 -0.82
C PRO A 915 20.05 6.11 -1.46
N THR A 916 19.01 5.80 -0.69
CA THR A 916 17.60 5.89 -1.09
C THR A 916 17.01 7.29 -0.93
N LEU A 917 17.84 8.31 -0.73
CA LEU A 917 17.48 9.73 -0.61
C LEU A 917 16.59 10.07 0.60
N LYS A 918 16.63 9.24 1.67
CA LYS A 918 15.99 9.51 2.96
C LYS A 918 16.94 10.22 3.92
N ALA A 919 16.46 11.16 4.73
CA ALA A 919 17.27 11.86 5.71
C ALA A 919 17.83 10.91 6.78
N LYS A 920 19.14 10.98 7.05
CA LYS A 920 19.77 10.29 8.18
C LYS A 920 19.56 11.11 9.45
N ARG A 921 18.40 10.93 10.10
CA ARG A 921 17.95 11.82 11.20
C ARG A 921 19.02 12.10 12.26
N GLY A 922 19.74 11.07 12.73
CA GLY A 922 20.80 11.24 13.72
C GLY A 922 21.96 12.12 13.23
N ASP A 923 22.39 11.93 11.98
CA ASP A 923 23.45 12.73 11.36
C ASP A 923 22.98 14.17 11.10
N VAL A 924 21.72 14.36 10.68
CA VAL A 924 21.12 15.69 10.48
C VAL A 924 21.04 16.45 11.81
N VAL A 925 20.58 15.81 12.89
CA VAL A 925 20.56 16.43 14.24
C VAL A 925 21.97 16.82 14.68
N LYS A 926 22.95 15.93 14.48
CA LYS A 926 24.34 16.20 14.83
C LYS A 926 24.94 17.36 14.01
N PHE A 927 24.60 17.44 12.73
CA PHE A 927 25.09 18.50 11.84
C PHE A 927 24.50 19.86 12.21
N PHE A 928 23.20 19.93 12.52
CA PHE A 928 22.48 21.17 12.84
C PHE A 928 22.30 21.42 14.35
N GLN A 929 23.16 20.82 15.18
CA GLN A 929 22.97 20.85 16.63
C GLN A 929 22.88 22.28 17.18
N LYS A 930 23.75 23.18 16.70
CA LYS A 930 23.79 24.58 17.15
C LYS A 930 22.52 25.34 16.78
N GLU A 931 22.02 25.12 15.57
CA GLU A 931 20.82 25.77 15.05
C GLU A 931 19.57 25.24 15.77
N ILE A 932 19.51 23.94 16.05
CA ILE A 932 18.46 23.30 16.84
C ILE A 932 18.41 23.90 18.26
N GLU A 933 19.56 23.99 18.93
CA GLU A 933 19.68 24.60 20.26
C GLU A 933 19.24 26.08 20.24
N ALA A 934 19.61 26.83 19.21
CA ALA A 934 19.20 28.22 19.04
C ALA A 934 17.68 28.38 18.85
N LEU A 935 17.04 27.52 18.05
CA LEU A 935 15.59 27.55 17.81
C LEU A 935 14.79 27.23 19.08
N TYR A 936 15.29 26.36 19.94
CA TYR A 936 14.65 26.09 21.24
C TYR A 936 14.90 27.19 22.27
N SER A 937 16.04 27.87 22.19
CA SER A 937 16.39 28.97 23.12
C SER A 937 15.68 30.27 22.79
N SER A 938 15.47 30.57 21.49
CA SER A 938 14.76 31.78 21.01
C SER A 938 13.26 31.79 21.32
N SER A 939 12.71 30.67 21.78
CA SER A 939 11.28 30.44 22.00
C SER A 939 10.91 30.23 23.47
N GLN A 940 11.87 30.46 24.40
CA GLN A 940 11.69 30.49 25.85
C GLN A 940 11.35 31.88 26.41
N GLU A 941 11.37 32.93 25.56
CA GLU A 941 10.66 34.19 25.78
C GLU A 941 9.24 34.11 25.20
#